data_AF-A0A251QN23-F1
#
_entry.id   AF-A0A251QN23-F1
#
_cell.length_a   1.000
_cell.length_b   1.000
_cell.length_c   1.000
_cell.angle_alpha   90.00
_cell.angle_beta   90.00
_cell.angle_gamma   90.00
#
_symmetry.space_group_name_H-M   'P 1'
#
loop_
_entity.id
_entity.type
_entity.pdbx_description
1 polymer ?
#
loop_
_entity_poly.entity_id
_entity_poly.type
_entity_poly.pdbx_seq_one_letter_code
_entity_poly.pdbx_strand_id
1 'polypeptide(L)'
;MNFLVMVQYVPRVLRIYLSCKKARKPFKGHIPLWLKGLLNLFLYVLASHVLGAFWYFFAAQQMISCWEHACQYGNGCGSTTFNCHDHQTMKNITVLNNSCPIDPPDTTLFDFGIYLNVLQSGALWSTDYPLKFLNSFCWGLRNLSSLASNLQPSFYTWEIAFVAFISIIGLILFVYLIGNLQTYVLIDTERLESHRRENKLKRKIKENDRKVESWLSGHGIPLSEKQKIMEEIQRELVENSDFDVVREILSILPREYIKSCSPLSRLRKVPLLKDMDEGVLVEISEKLHPKKYTPGQIIINKDETLQMMLFIVDGCVTIDKIDYSQLEHLRPGDFYGEELLVSPLWTSSGDAKPINQSVQAIDDVQALVLSATDMATLSFSSRRHINELRMVVTILQKVPKLQTMDKQVLKAMSHHLSLVSYKRDDYIVRENQPVRRMFFVTRGEVTKNENPLEENFIGEELLEWVLDKSFPTIVPLSTCTVRVVSNDAEVLILKARMLKSVVSKFMKHFSNFASPSDIRLTWLKKVEIFQQMDEQVLEAISKCLKHMNFNVPKRHILQEKKPLKMMFFVIRGVVLIESDSAMEIGSFYGEELVHWVTTWVHKSFPAKLPLSPGSALCSVRGGPVEILALKADDLKSVVSEFRSKFSKETTLPTDSDQPRELTILKNVEILKTMNEEVLKEVCKHLIKKTYKDEYIIMKDKQMEMMFFIVSGVVSVTNENSKHYLREGERPNHSGDELIQRWVRSKSAGVSAELPTSPSSFWAIGEVEVLILKDEDLASVQLGDRIGS
;
A
#
# COMPACT_ATOMS: atom_id res chain seq x y z
N MET A 1 61.64 8.67 -90.18
CA MET A 1 61.67 9.65 -89.06
C MET A 1 60.26 10.02 -88.58
N ASN A 2 59.30 10.25 -89.48
CA ASN A 2 57.91 10.66 -89.17
C ASN A 2 57.12 9.67 -88.27
N PHE A 3 57.40 8.37 -88.33
CA PHE A 3 56.80 7.36 -87.44
C PHE A 3 57.07 7.62 -85.95
N LEU A 4 58.22 8.21 -85.60
CA LEU A 4 58.57 8.52 -84.21
C LEU A 4 57.63 9.56 -83.58
N VAL A 5 57.07 10.48 -84.38
CA VAL A 5 56.10 11.49 -83.91
C VAL A 5 54.79 10.81 -83.48
N MET A 6 54.35 9.77 -84.21
CA MET A 6 53.16 8.99 -83.84
C MET A 6 53.42 8.12 -82.61
N VAL A 7 54.60 7.49 -82.52
CA VAL A 7 54.96 6.64 -81.38
C VAL A 7 54.99 7.44 -80.07
N GLN A 8 55.29 8.74 -80.09
CA GLN A 8 55.24 9.61 -78.90
C GLN A 8 53.83 9.76 -78.30
N TYR A 9 52.76 9.55 -79.07
CA TYR A 9 51.39 9.59 -78.54
C TYR A 9 51.08 8.37 -77.66
N VAL A 10 51.67 7.21 -77.95
CA VAL A 10 51.44 5.95 -77.22
C VAL A 10 51.77 6.07 -75.72
N PRO A 11 52.97 6.51 -75.28
CA PRO A 11 53.28 6.64 -73.85
C PRO A 11 52.45 7.74 -73.16
N ARG A 12 52.03 8.79 -73.88
CA ARG A 12 51.16 9.85 -73.34
C ARG A 12 49.76 9.32 -73.06
N VAL A 13 49.16 8.62 -74.02
CA VAL A 13 47.85 7.98 -73.88
C VAL A 13 47.90 6.89 -72.80
N LEU A 14 48.96 6.08 -72.78
CA LEU A 14 49.14 5.05 -71.75
C LEU A 14 49.23 5.66 -70.34
N ARG A 15 49.97 6.77 -70.17
CA ARG A 15 50.07 7.47 -68.88
C ARG A 15 48.71 8.03 -68.43
N ILE A 16 47.92 8.59 -69.35
CA ILE A 16 46.57 9.08 -69.05
C ILE A 16 45.66 7.91 -68.68
N TYR A 17 45.67 6.82 -69.45
CA TYR A 17 44.91 5.61 -69.15
C TYR A 17 45.27 5.04 -67.77
N LEU A 18 46.56 4.89 -67.45
CA LEU A 18 47.02 4.40 -66.15
C LEU A 18 46.63 5.35 -65.02
N SER A 19 46.64 6.66 -65.25
CA SER A 19 46.19 7.67 -64.29
C SER A 19 44.69 7.55 -64.04
N CYS A 20 43.87 7.42 -65.09
CA CYS A 20 42.44 7.16 -64.97
C CYS A 20 42.15 5.82 -64.27
N LYS A 21 42.92 4.76 -64.57
CA LYS A 21 42.82 3.46 -63.90
C LYS A 21 43.18 3.55 -62.41
N LYS A 22 44.19 4.33 -62.06
CA LYS A 22 44.58 4.59 -60.66
C LYS A 22 43.51 5.43 -59.93
N ALA A 23 42.94 6.43 -60.59
CA ALA A 23 41.83 7.23 -60.07
C ALA A 23 40.54 6.41 -59.86
N ARG A 24 40.42 5.26 -60.52
CA ARG A 24 39.33 4.28 -60.26
C ARG A 24 39.59 3.37 -59.06
N LYS A 25 40.83 3.26 -58.57
CA LYS A 25 41.09 2.52 -57.33
C LYS A 25 40.44 3.26 -56.17
N PRO A 26 39.84 2.55 -55.21
CA PRO A 26 39.19 3.19 -54.08
C PRO A 26 40.26 3.97 -53.29
N PHE A 27 40.25 5.29 -53.42
CA PHE A 27 40.75 6.16 -52.37
C PHE A 27 39.88 5.90 -51.12
N LYS A 28 40.38 6.18 -49.93
CA LYS A 28 39.66 5.99 -48.65
C LYS A 28 38.30 6.70 -48.52
N GLY A 29 37.79 7.36 -49.58
CA GLY A 29 36.44 7.88 -49.70
C GLY A 29 35.72 7.32 -50.94
N HIS A 30 34.41 7.08 -50.82
CA HIS A 30 33.55 6.61 -51.90
C HIS A 30 33.55 7.58 -53.09
N ILE A 31 34.18 7.21 -54.20
CA ILE A 31 34.04 7.94 -55.47
C ILE A 31 32.59 7.73 -55.98
N PRO A 32 31.83 8.80 -56.27
CA PRO A 32 30.48 8.70 -56.83
C PRO A 32 30.47 7.86 -58.12
N LEU A 33 29.47 6.98 -58.27
CA LEU A 33 29.33 6.11 -59.45
C LEU A 33 29.31 6.90 -60.77
N TRP A 34 28.66 8.06 -60.80
CA TRP A 34 28.64 8.95 -61.96
C TRP A 34 30.03 9.44 -62.40
N LEU A 35 30.95 9.69 -61.46
CA LEU A 35 32.32 10.11 -61.77
C LEU A 35 33.11 9.00 -62.49
N LYS A 36 32.82 7.72 -62.21
CA LYS A 36 33.41 6.60 -62.96
C LYS A 36 32.90 6.54 -64.40
N GLY A 37 31.62 6.85 -64.61
CA GLY A 37 31.02 7.01 -65.95
C GLY A 37 31.70 8.14 -66.75
N LEU A 38 31.87 9.31 -66.13
CA LEU A 38 32.53 10.46 -66.73
C LEU A 38 34.00 10.17 -67.12
N LEU A 39 34.73 9.42 -66.29
CA LEU A 39 36.08 8.95 -66.61
C LEU A 39 36.14 7.95 -67.76
N ASN A 40 35.11 7.11 -67.96
CA ASN A 40 35.03 6.22 -69.12
C ASN A 40 34.74 7.03 -70.40
N LEU A 41 33.82 7.99 -70.34
CA LEU A 41 33.53 8.90 -71.44
C LEU A 41 34.76 9.73 -71.83
N PHE A 42 35.52 10.22 -70.86
CA PHE A 42 36.75 10.97 -71.09
C PHE A 42 37.79 10.18 -71.91
N LEU A 43 37.94 8.87 -71.65
CA LEU A 43 38.84 8.02 -72.44
C LEU A 43 38.35 7.85 -73.90
N TYR A 44 37.04 7.79 -74.11
CA TYR A 44 36.42 7.73 -75.44
C TYR A 44 36.66 9.04 -76.23
N VAL A 45 36.47 10.18 -75.58
CA VAL A 45 36.75 11.52 -76.13
C VAL A 45 38.25 11.67 -76.46
N LEU A 46 39.14 11.18 -75.59
CA LEU A 46 40.59 11.21 -75.82
C LEU A 46 40.98 10.35 -77.02
N ALA A 47 40.44 9.14 -77.15
CA ALA A 47 40.68 8.28 -78.31
C ALA A 47 40.21 8.94 -79.63
N SER A 48 39.04 9.60 -79.60
CA SER A 48 38.52 10.38 -80.72
C SER A 48 39.50 11.48 -81.16
N HIS A 49 40.05 12.22 -80.20
CA HIS A 49 41.01 13.28 -80.48
C HIS A 49 42.32 12.75 -81.10
N VAL A 50 42.85 11.63 -80.60
CA VAL A 50 44.07 11.01 -81.13
C VAL A 50 43.86 10.56 -82.58
N LEU A 51 42.71 9.96 -82.91
CA LEU A 51 42.39 9.55 -84.27
C LEU A 51 42.23 10.73 -85.22
N GLY A 52 41.62 11.82 -84.76
CA GLY A 52 41.56 13.09 -85.50
C GLY A 52 42.95 13.65 -85.80
N ALA A 53 43.86 13.62 -84.81
CA ALA A 53 45.24 14.06 -85.00
C ALA A 53 45.98 13.19 -86.01
N PHE A 54 45.77 11.87 -85.98
CA PHE A 54 46.33 10.95 -86.96
C PHE A 54 45.80 11.21 -88.37
N TRP A 55 44.51 11.52 -88.50
CA TRP A 55 43.93 11.90 -89.79
C TRP A 55 44.56 13.16 -90.38
N TYR A 56 44.77 14.22 -89.57
CA TYR A 56 45.47 15.42 -90.02
C TYR A 56 46.91 15.15 -90.44
N PHE A 57 47.63 14.34 -89.67
CA PHE A 57 49.00 13.97 -89.98
C PHE A 57 49.07 13.14 -91.27
N PHE A 58 48.19 12.15 -91.43
CA PHE A 58 48.15 11.35 -92.65
C PHE A 58 47.70 12.17 -93.86
N ALA A 59 46.82 13.17 -93.71
CA ALA A 59 46.50 14.10 -94.79
C ALA A 59 47.74 14.89 -95.25
N ALA A 60 48.58 15.35 -94.31
CA ALA A 60 49.84 15.99 -94.63
C ALA A 60 50.81 15.03 -95.33
N GLN A 61 50.92 13.79 -94.86
CA GLN A 61 51.75 12.76 -95.50
C GLN A 61 51.25 12.39 -96.90
N GLN A 62 49.94 12.36 -97.10
CA GLN A 62 49.32 12.06 -98.39
C GLN A 62 49.58 13.20 -99.39
N MET A 63 49.53 14.46 -98.94
CA MET A 63 49.95 15.61 -99.75
C MET A 63 51.43 15.53 -100.13
N ILE A 64 52.31 15.23 -99.18
CA ILE A 64 53.75 15.05 -99.44
C ILE A 64 53.98 13.90 -100.42
N SER A 65 53.26 12.78 -100.28
CA SER A 65 53.38 11.64 -101.18
C SER A 65 52.95 12.00 -102.61
N CYS A 66 51.90 12.82 -102.76
CA CYS A 66 51.52 13.35 -104.08
C CYS A 66 52.63 14.22 -104.66
N TRP A 67 53.18 15.14 -103.88
CA TRP A 67 54.29 16.00 -104.32
C TRP A 67 55.54 15.21 -104.70
N GLU A 68 55.88 14.16 -103.94
CA GLU A 68 56.97 13.22 -104.28
C GLU A 68 56.66 12.45 -105.56
N HIS A 69 55.42 12.00 -105.76
CA HIS A 69 54.99 11.32 -106.98
C HIS A 69 55.10 12.24 -108.21
N ALA A 70 54.56 13.46 -108.13
CA ALA A 70 54.67 14.46 -109.18
C ALA A 70 56.13 14.86 -109.47
N CYS A 71 56.95 14.93 -108.42
CA CYS A 71 58.38 15.21 -108.49
C CYS A 71 59.17 14.15 -109.29
N GLN A 72 58.79 12.87 -109.22
CA GLN A 72 59.45 11.79 -109.97
C GLN A 72 59.31 11.94 -111.49
N TYR A 73 58.22 12.53 -111.98
CA TYR A 73 57.95 12.71 -113.40
C TYR A 73 58.33 14.11 -113.92
N GLY A 74 58.69 15.04 -113.04
CA GLY A 74 59.10 16.40 -113.39
C GLY A 74 60.62 16.56 -113.57
N ASN A 75 61.05 17.25 -114.63
CA ASN A 75 62.48 17.51 -114.84
C ASN A 75 63.09 18.37 -113.70
N GLY A 76 64.12 17.82 -113.04
CA GLY A 76 64.96 18.53 -112.06
C GLY A 76 64.41 18.59 -110.63
N CYS A 77 63.77 17.51 -110.17
CA CYS A 77 63.38 17.32 -108.78
C CYS A 77 64.22 16.17 -108.18
N GLY A 78 64.91 16.44 -107.08
CA GLY A 78 65.82 15.49 -106.43
C GLY A 78 65.27 15.05 -105.07
N SER A 79 65.81 13.98 -104.49
CA SER A 79 65.39 13.50 -103.16
C SER A 79 65.57 14.51 -102.03
N THR A 80 66.33 15.60 -102.27
CA THR A 80 66.58 16.69 -101.31
C THR A 80 65.63 17.88 -101.46
N THR A 81 64.75 17.90 -102.48
CA THR A 81 63.90 19.06 -102.79
C THR A 81 62.88 19.40 -101.70
N PHE A 82 62.51 18.44 -100.84
CA PHE A 82 61.58 18.64 -99.72
C PHE A 82 62.27 18.86 -98.37
N ASN A 83 63.61 19.01 -98.33
CA ASN A 83 64.35 19.28 -97.10
C ASN A 83 64.47 20.78 -96.81
N CYS A 84 64.13 21.20 -95.58
CA CYS A 84 64.23 22.60 -95.14
C CYS A 84 65.66 23.16 -95.02
N HIS A 85 66.70 22.43 -95.44
CA HIS A 85 68.09 22.90 -95.37
C HIS A 85 68.63 23.48 -96.68
N ASP A 86 67.96 23.23 -97.80
CA ASP A 86 68.44 23.70 -99.10
C ASP A 86 67.62 24.92 -99.57
N HIS A 87 68.11 26.12 -99.25
CA HIS A 87 67.45 27.38 -99.63
C HIS A 87 67.53 27.69 -101.15
N GLN A 88 68.18 26.85 -101.95
CA GLN A 88 68.46 27.12 -103.37
C GLN A 88 67.52 26.43 -104.38
N THR A 89 66.46 25.73 -103.95
CA THR A 89 65.49 25.13 -104.90
C THR A 89 64.03 25.49 -104.59
N MET A 90 63.70 26.77 -104.44
CA MET A 90 62.31 27.22 -104.59
C MET A 90 61.93 27.25 -106.08
N LYS A 91 61.75 26.08 -106.71
CA LYS A 91 60.99 25.97 -107.96
C LYS A 91 59.51 26.22 -107.65
N ASN A 92 58.77 26.85 -108.58
CA ASN A 92 57.37 27.27 -108.42
C ASN A 92 56.50 26.19 -107.77
N ILE A 93 56.18 26.36 -106.48
CA ILE A 93 55.22 25.55 -105.71
C ILE A 93 53.89 25.38 -106.48
N THR A 94 53.55 26.37 -107.31
CA THR A 94 52.42 26.39 -108.24
C THR A 94 52.39 25.19 -109.20
N VAL A 95 53.55 24.72 -109.71
CA VAL A 95 53.61 23.57 -110.64
C VAL A 95 53.34 22.25 -109.93
N LEU A 96 53.84 22.12 -108.69
CA LEU A 96 53.62 20.95 -107.85
C LEU A 96 52.16 20.86 -107.39
N ASN A 97 51.56 22.00 -107.02
CA ASN A 97 50.15 22.09 -106.68
C ASN A 97 49.24 21.78 -107.89
N ASN A 98 49.62 22.20 -109.10
CA ASN A 98 48.87 21.84 -110.32
C ASN A 98 48.92 20.34 -110.64
N SER A 99 49.99 19.65 -110.23
CA SER A 99 50.15 18.20 -110.42
C SER A 99 49.47 17.39 -109.30
N CYS A 100 49.04 18.06 -108.24
CA CYS A 100 48.31 17.51 -107.09
C CYS A 100 47.00 18.27 -106.90
N PRO A 101 46.06 18.22 -107.87
CA PRO A 101 44.86 19.02 -107.84
C PRO A 101 43.90 18.55 -106.73
N ILE A 102 43.58 19.47 -105.83
CA ILE A 102 42.65 19.25 -104.71
C ILE A 102 41.26 19.83 -105.04
N ASP A 103 41.22 20.85 -105.90
CA ASP A 103 39.99 21.56 -106.31
C ASP A 103 40.08 22.08 -107.77
N PRO A 104 39.32 21.52 -108.73
CA PRO A 104 38.55 20.28 -108.60
C PRO A 104 39.49 19.07 -108.44
N PRO A 105 39.10 18.03 -107.67
CA PRO A 105 39.93 16.85 -107.48
C PRO A 105 39.99 15.97 -108.75
N ASP A 106 41.17 15.46 -109.07
CA ASP A 106 41.37 14.51 -110.19
C ASP A 106 41.99 13.20 -109.69
N THR A 107 41.13 12.20 -109.50
CA THR A 107 41.52 10.85 -109.03
C THR A 107 42.40 10.08 -110.02
N THR A 108 42.47 10.52 -111.29
CA THR A 108 43.35 9.88 -112.29
C THR A 108 44.81 10.29 -112.12
N LEU A 109 45.05 11.49 -111.56
CA LEU A 109 46.39 11.99 -111.24
C LEU A 109 46.85 11.53 -109.87
N PHE A 110 46.01 11.73 -108.85
CA PHE A 110 46.28 11.26 -107.50
C PHE A 110 45.00 11.22 -106.66
N ASP A 111 44.69 10.06 -106.06
CA ASP A 111 43.54 9.91 -105.17
C ASP A 111 43.91 10.24 -103.72
N PHE A 112 43.31 11.29 -103.17
CA PHE A 112 43.49 11.72 -101.78
C PHE A 112 42.55 11.02 -100.79
N GLY A 113 41.57 10.23 -101.28
CA GLY A 113 40.67 9.42 -100.45
C GLY A 113 40.02 10.18 -99.30
N ILE A 114 40.01 9.58 -98.11
CA ILE A 114 39.44 10.12 -96.85
C ILE A 114 40.11 11.43 -96.37
N TYR A 115 41.23 11.83 -96.97
CA TYR A 115 41.95 13.06 -96.64
C TYR A 115 41.55 14.24 -97.53
N LEU A 116 40.84 14.00 -98.64
CA LEU A 116 40.48 15.06 -99.59
C LEU A 116 39.73 16.23 -98.94
N ASN A 117 38.78 15.94 -98.03
CA ASN A 117 37.96 16.96 -97.37
C ASN A 117 38.80 17.97 -96.54
N VAL A 118 39.81 17.51 -95.79
CA VAL A 118 40.65 18.42 -94.99
C VAL A 118 41.61 19.23 -95.85
N LEU A 119 42.00 18.66 -96.99
CA LEU A 119 42.83 19.33 -97.96
C LEU A 119 42.05 20.43 -98.68
N GLN A 120 40.81 20.15 -99.12
CA GLN A 120 39.91 21.12 -99.77
C GLN A 120 39.49 22.26 -98.84
N SER A 121 39.19 21.96 -97.57
CA SER A 121 38.80 22.98 -96.60
C SER A 121 39.93 23.96 -96.25
N GLY A 122 41.16 23.73 -96.72
CA GLY A 122 42.33 24.54 -96.37
C GLY A 122 42.74 24.42 -94.89
N ALA A 123 42.08 23.54 -94.13
CA ALA A 123 42.27 23.44 -92.70
C ALA A 123 43.68 22.95 -92.34
N LEU A 124 44.37 22.22 -93.24
CA LEU A 124 45.77 21.84 -93.07
C LEU A 124 46.70 23.07 -93.02
N TRP A 125 46.41 24.09 -93.83
CA TRP A 125 47.25 25.28 -94.03
C TRP A 125 46.92 26.43 -93.07
N SER A 126 45.76 26.38 -92.40
CA SER A 126 45.33 27.44 -91.47
C SER A 126 46.32 27.68 -90.32
N THR A 127 46.54 28.93 -89.91
CA THR A 127 47.31 29.25 -88.69
C THR A 127 46.44 29.25 -87.43
N ASP A 128 45.11 29.12 -87.57
CA ASP A 128 44.14 29.08 -86.47
C ASP A 128 44.17 27.70 -85.79
N TYR A 129 44.86 27.64 -84.65
CA TYR A 129 45.00 26.42 -83.86
C TYR A 129 43.67 25.93 -83.26
N PRO A 130 42.83 26.76 -82.61
CA PRO A 130 41.49 26.35 -82.16
C PRO A 130 40.64 25.70 -83.26
N LEU A 131 40.61 26.29 -84.46
CA LEU A 131 39.84 25.75 -85.59
C LEU A 131 40.38 24.38 -86.03
N LYS A 132 41.71 24.24 -86.15
CA LYS A 132 42.37 22.95 -86.45
C LYS A 132 42.07 21.88 -85.39
N PHE A 133 42.14 22.26 -84.13
CA PHE A 133 41.88 21.38 -83.00
C PHE A 133 40.43 20.86 -83.02
N LEU A 134 39.46 21.76 -83.21
CA LEU A 134 38.04 21.40 -83.26
C LEU A 134 37.70 20.57 -84.49
N ASN A 135 38.24 20.90 -85.67
CA ASN A 135 38.02 20.10 -86.88
C ASN A 135 38.59 18.68 -86.72
N SER A 136 39.80 18.56 -86.16
CA SER A 136 40.43 17.28 -85.83
C SER A 136 39.58 16.47 -84.86
N PHE A 137 39.19 17.08 -83.75
CA PHE A 137 38.36 16.43 -82.74
C PHE A 137 36.99 16.00 -83.30
N CYS A 138 36.30 16.88 -84.03
CA CYS A 138 35.00 16.60 -84.63
C CYS A 138 35.07 15.47 -85.65
N TRP A 139 36.09 15.46 -86.52
CA TRP A 139 36.29 14.38 -87.48
C TRP A 139 36.54 13.05 -86.76
N GLY A 140 37.42 13.05 -85.77
CA GLY A 140 37.75 11.86 -84.99
C GLY A 140 36.56 11.32 -84.21
N LEU A 141 35.81 12.20 -83.52
CA LEU A 141 34.62 11.83 -82.75
C LEU A 141 33.51 11.28 -83.64
N ARG A 142 33.25 11.91 -84.77
CA ARG A 142 32.23 11.49 -85.73
C ARG A 142 32.52 10.08 -86.24
N ASN A 143 33.73 9.84 -86.74
CA ASN A 143 34.09 8.56 -87.35
C ASN A 143 34.31 7.47 -86.31
N LEU A 144 34.80 7.77 -85.11
CA LEU A 144 34.88 6.77 -84.04
C LEU A 144 33.48 6.33 -83.59
N SER A 145 32.54 7.28 -83.49
CA SER A 145 31.17 7.00 -83.04
C SER A 145 30.29 6.35 -84.10
N SER A 146 30.57 6.60 -85.38
CA SER A 146 29.89 5.94 -86.50
C SER A 146 30.61 4.69 -86.99
N LEU A 147 31.64 4.20 -86.27
CA LEU A 147 32.44 3.04 -86.68
C LEU A 147 33.01 3.16 -88.11
N ALA A 148 33.44 4.37 -88.47
CA ALA A 148 33.94 4.74 -89.79
C ALA A 148 33.00 4.42 -90.97
N SER A 149 31.69 4.25 -90.73
CA SER A 149 30.70 3.87 -91.75
C SER A 149 30.67 4.79 -92.98
N ASN A 150 31.05 6.06 -92.80
CA ASN A 150 31.00 7.09 -93.83
C ASN A 150 32.38 7.38 -94.45
N LEU A 151 33.41 6.61 -94.10
CA LEU A 151 34.74 6.73 -94.70
C LEU A 151 34.85 5.75 -95.87
N GLN A 152 35.06 6.30 -97.06
CA GLN A 152 35.32 5.53 -98.26
C GLN A 152 36.82 5.64 -98.59
N PRO A 153 37.64 4.60 -98.28
CA PRO A 153 39.06 4.65 -98.56
C PRO A 153 39.35 4.49 -100.05
N SER A 154 40.46 5.07 -100.53
CA SER A 154 41.04 4.72 -101.83
C SER A 154 41.64 3.29 -101.79
N PHE A 155 42.21 2.83 -102.91
CA PHE A 155 42.94 1.56 -102.97
C PHE A 155 44.31 1.58 -102.26
N TYR A 156 44.61 2.65 -101.50
CA TYR A 156 45.84 2.76 -100.73
C TYR A 156 45.80 1.89 -99.46
N THR A 157 46.77 0.99 -99.32
CA THR A 157 46.82 -0.03 -98.24
C THR A 157 46.74 0.58 -96.84
N TRP A 158 47.44 1.70 -96.59
CA TRP A 158 47.45 2.32 -95.26
C TRP A 158 46.13 3.01 -94.91
N GLU A 159 45.39 3.48 -95.91
CA GLU A 159 44.08 4.09 -95.72
C GLU A 159 43.04 3.05 -95.33
N ILE A 160 43.02 1.92 -96.04
CA ILE A 160 42.16 0.77 -95.72
C ILE A 160 42.47 0.27 -94.30
N ALA A 161 43.76 0.12 -93.96
CA ALA A 161 44.18 -0.30 -92.63
C ALA A 161 43.75 0.70 -91.54
N PHE A 162 43.81 2.01 -91.82
CA PHE A 162 43.40 3.06 -90.88
C PHE A 162 41.87 3.09 -90.68
N VAL A 163 41.08 2.95 -91.75
CA VAL A 163 39.60 2.86 -91.66
C VAL A 163 39.18 1.60 -90.89
N ALA A 164 39.80 0.46 -91.16
CA ALA A 164 39.57 -0.78 -90.41
C ALA A 164 39.93 -0.64 -88.93
N PHE A 165 41.06 0.03 -88.62
CA PHE A 165 41.47 0.31 -87.25
C PHE A 165 40.47 1.20 -86.51
N ILE A 166 39.98 2.29 -87.12
CA ILE A 166 38.96 3.16 -86.53
C ILE A 166 37.68 2.35 -86.24
N SER A 167 37.27 1.48 -87.16
CA SER A 167 36.08 0.64 -87.02
C SER A 167 36.20 -0.31 -85.82
N ILE A 168 37.31 -1.04 -85.70
CA ILE A 168 37.55 -1.99 -84.60
C ILE A 168 37.66 -1.27 -83.25
N ILE A 169 38.46 -0.20 -83.19
CA ILE A 169 38.65 0.56 -81.94
C ILE A 169 37.35 1.25 -81.51
N GLY A 170 36.58 1.78 -82.47
CA GLY A 170 35.25 2.33 -82.21
C GLY A 170 34.31 1.31 -81.59
N LEU A 171 34.24 0.10 -82.15
CA LEU A 171 33.36 -0.95 -81.65
C LEU A 171 33.74 -1.37 -80.22
N ILE A 172 35.03 -1.62 -79.97
CA ILE A 172 35.52 -2.02 -78.65
C ILE A 172 35.23 -0.94 -77.60
N LEU A 173 35.54 0.33 -77.91
CA LEU A 173 35.32 1.43 -76.98
C LEU A 173 33.85 1.72 -76.74
N PHE A 174 33.00 1.56 -77.77
CA PHE A 174 31.56 1.76 -77.67
C PHE A 174 30.89 0.70 -76.78
N VAL A 175 31.19 -0.58 -77.01
CA VAL A 175 30.72 -1.69 -76.15
C VAL A 175 31.22 -1.52 -74.72
N TYR A 176 32.50 -1.16 -74.55
CA TYR A 176 33.10 -0.91 -73.25
C TYR A 176 32.43 0.25 -72.50
N LEU A 177 32.06 1.34 -73.20
CA LEU A 177 31.37 2.49 -72.59
C LEU A 177 29.96 2.11 -72.13
N ILE A 178 29.17 1.47 -73.01
CA ILE A 178 27.79 1.08 -72.72
C ILE A 178 27.73 0.08 -71.56
N GLY A 179 28.53 -1.00 -71.60
CA GLY A 179 28.50 -2.03 -70.56
C GLY A 179 28.81 -1.49 -69.17
N ASN A 180 29.79 -0.57 -69.08
CA ASN A 180 30.10 0.08 -67.81
C ASN A 180 29.01 1.06 -67.36
N LEU A 181 28.43 1.86 -68.27
CA LEU A 181 27.35 2.78 -67.92
C LEU A 181 26.11 2.04 -67.41
N GLN A 182 25.71 0.95 -68.08
CA GLN A 182 24.61 0.09 -67.64
C GLN A 182 24.85 -0.48 -66.24
N THR A 183 26.06 -0.99 -65.99
CA THR A 183 26.45 -1.52 -64.68
C THR A 183 26.37 -0.46 -63.58
N TYR A 184 26.83 0.76 -63.85
CA TYR A 184 26.80 1.84 -62.85
C TYR A 184 25.38 2.28 -62.51
N VAL A 185 24.50 2.37 -63.51
CA VAL A 185 23.08 2.73 -63.29
C VAL A 185 22.39 1.64 -62.47
N LEU A 186 22.60 0.36 -62.79
CA LEU A 186 22.01 -0.75 -62.03
C LEU A 186 22.41 -0.71 -60.54
N ILE A 187 23.70 -0.55 -60.25
CA ILE A 187 24.21 -0.45 -58.87
C ILE A 187 23.60 0.75 -58.12
N ASP A 188 23.45 1.90 -58.78
CA ASP A 188 22.87 3.08 -58.15
C ASP A 188 21.38 2.89 -57.85
N THR A 189 20.64 2.23 -58.75
CA THR A 189 19.23 1.87 -58.51
C THR A 189 19.05 0.90 -57.35
N GLU A 190 19.87 -0.15 -57.24
CA GLU A 190 19.85 -1.07 -56.10
C GLU A 190 20.19 -0.38 -54.76
N ARG A 191 21.15 0.55 -54.78
CA ARG A 191 21.52 1.34 -53.60
C ARG A 191 20.38 2.26 -53.15
N LEU A 192 19.70 2.92 -54.09
CA LEU A 192 18.56 3.78 -53.79
C LEU A 192 17.39 2.96 -53.25
N GLU A 193 17.09 1.80 -53.86
CA GLU A 193 16.02 0.92 -53.39
C GLU A 193 16.30 0.34 -52.01
N SER A 194 17.51 -0.17 -51.76
CA SER A 194 17.90 -0.67 -50.45
C SER A 194 17.80 0.42 -49.39
N HIS A 195 18.28 1.63 -49.68
CA HIS A 195 18.12 2.78 -48.78
C HIS A 195 16.64 3.14 -48.56
N ARG A 196 15.80 3.05 -49.59
CA ARG A 196 14.35 3.27 -49.49
C ARG A 196 13.67 2.21 -48.62
N ARG A 197 14.05 0.93 -48.76
CA ARG A 197 13.53 -0.19 -47.95
C ARG A 197 13.96 -0.04 -46.49
N GLU A 198 15.22 0.27 -46.23
CA GLU A 198 15.74 0.53 -44.88
C GLU A 198 15.02 1.71 -44.21
N ASN A 199 14.85 2.82 -44.94
CA ASN A 199 14.10 3.98 -44.43
C ASN A 199 12.62 3.67 -44.20
N LYS A 200 11.99 2.84 -45.05
CA LYS A 200 10.60 2.38 -44.86
C LYS A 200 10.48 1.51 -43.60
N LEU A 201 11.42 0.57 -43.39
CA LEU A 201 11.47 -0.27 -42.20
C LEU A 201 11.66 0.56 -40.94
N LYS A 202 12.63 1.48 -40.92
CA LYS A 202 12.87 2.42 -39.80
C LYS A 202 11.64 3.24 -39.44
N ARG A 203 10.87 3.70 -40.44
CA ARG A 203 9.60 4.41 -40.22
C ARG A 203 8.54 3.50 -39.60
N LYS A 204 8.34 2.29 -40.13
CA LYS A 204 7.37 1.32 -39.59
C LYS A 204 7.72 0.91 -38.15
N ILE A 205 8.99 0.67 -37.82
CA ILE A 205 9.43 0.38 -36.45
C ILE A 205 9.06 1.53 -35.51
N LYS A 206 9.33 2.78 -35.90
CA LYS A 206 9.00 3.96 -35.08
C LYS A 206 7.50 4.18 -34.91
N GLU A 207 6.70 3.84 -35.92
CA GLU A 207 5.24 3.90 -35.83
C GLU A 207 4.70 2.83 -34.88
N ASN A 208 5.17 1.59 -35.02
CA ASN A 208 4.77 0.47 -34.17
C ASN A 208 5.21 0.69 -32.70
N ASP A 209 6.39 1.27 -32.47
CA ASP A 209 6.87 1.63 -31.14
C ASP A 209 5.86 2.50 -30.37
N ARG A 210 5.29 3.50 -31.05
CA ARG A 210 4.24 4.39 -30.49
C ARG A 210 2.92 3.66 -30.26
N LYS A 211 2.53 2.77 -31.19
CA LYS A 211 1.30 1.97 -31.06
C LYS A 211 1.37 1.02 -29.86
N VAL A 212 2.50 0.31 -29.70
CA VAL A 212 2.76 -0.59 -28.57
C VAL A 212 2.73 0.19 -27.26
N GLU A 213 3.46 1.30 -27.17
CA GLU A 213 3.48 2.12 -25.96
C GLU A 213 2.09 2.64 -25.58
N SER A 214 1.32 3.13 -26.55
CA SER A 214 -0.06 3.57 -26.33
C SER A 214 -0.95 2.43 -25.85
N TRP A 215 -0.81 1.23 -26.43
CA TRP A 215 -1.61 0.07 -26.05
C TRP A 215 -1.27 -0.41 -24.63
N LEU A 216 0.03 -0.54 -24.30
CA LEU A 216 0.48 -0.93 -22.95
C LEU A 216 -0.01 0.07 -21.90
N SER A 217 0.17 1.37 -22.16
CA SER A 217 -0.26 2.45 -21.27
C SER A 217 -1.77 2.44 -21.04
N GLY A 218 -2.57 2.23 -22.10
CA GLY A 218 -4.03 2.16 -22.02
C GLY A 218 -4.56 0.95 -21.24
N HIS A 219 -3.79 -0.14 -21.18
CA HIS A 219 -4.14 -1.35 -20.44
C HIS A 219 -3.47 -1.44 -19.06
N GLY A 220 -2.71 -0.42 -18.66
CA GLY A 220 -2.00 -0.39 -17.38
C GLY A 220 -0.91 -1.46 -17.27
N ILE A 221 -0.27 -1.82 -18.37
CA ILE A 221 0.83 -2.79 -18.43
C ILE A 221 2.16 -2.02 -18.34
N PRO A 222 3.13 -2.48 -17.51
CA PRO A 222 4.43 -1.83 -17.38
C PRO A 222 5.18 -1.69 -18.72
N LEU A 223 5.88 -0.57 -18.93
CA LEU A 223 6.65 -0.33 -20.16
C LEU A 223 7.91 -1.18 -20.25
N SER A 224 8.35 -1.81 -19.16
CA SER A 224 9.41 -2.82 -19.18
C SER A 224 9.14 -3.97 -20.16
N GLU A 225 7.87 -4.32 -20.41
CA GLU A 225 7.50 -5.34 -21.41
C GLU A 225 7.65 -4.85 -22.86
N LYS A 226 7.73 -3.53 -23.09
CA LYS A 226 7.83 -2.93 -24.42
C LYS A 226 9.02 -3.45 -25.19
N GLN A 227 10.18 -3.61 -24.54
CA GLN A 227 11.39 -4.07 -25.21
C GLN A 227 11.19 -5.47 -25.81
N LYS A 228 10.70 -6.42 -25.01
CA LYS A 228 10.43 -7.79 -25.44
C LYS A 228 9.42 -7.84 -26.59
N ILE A 229 8.35 -7.04 -26.50
CA ILE A 229 7.32 -6.94 -27.54
C ILE A 229 7.89 -6.35 -28.83
N MET A 230 8.70 -5.29 -28.72
CA MET A 230 9.30 -4.62 -29.87
C MET A 230 10.34 -5.50 -30.57
N GLU A 231 11.07 -6.35 -29.85
CA GLU A 231 11.98 -7.33 -30.45
C GLU A 231 11.23 -8.35 -31.33
N GLU A 232 10.07 -8.85 -30.88
CA GLU A 232 9.23 -9.76 -31.67
C GLU A 232 8.57 -9.05 -32.86
N ILE A 233 8.03 -7.85 -32.64
CA ILE A 233 7.47 -7.01 -33.70
C ILE A 233 8.51 -6.70 -34.78
N GLN A 234 9.77 -6.49 -34.40
CA GLN A 234 10.86 -6.28 -35.36
C GLN A 234 11.13 -7.53 -36.19
N ARG A 235 11.02 -8.74 -35.61
CA ARG A 235 11.12 -10.00 -36.35
C ARG A 235 9.97 -10.16 -37.32
N GLU A 236 8.73 -10.03 -36.85
CA GLU A 236 7.54 -10.20 -37.69
C GLU A 236 7.50 -9.19 -38.85
N LEU A 237 7.96 -7.94 -38.62
CA LEU A 237 8.00 -6.91 -39.65
C LEU A 237 8.95 -7.23 -40.82
N VAL A 238 9.94 -8.11 -40.61
CA VAL A 238 10.82 -8.62 -41.67
C VAL A 238 10.11 -9.67 -42.53
N GLU A 239 9.27 -10.50 -41.92
CA GLU A 239 8.56 -11.60 -42.60
C GLU A 239 7.26 -11.14 -43.25
N ASN A 240 6.45 -10.37 -42.53
CA ASN A 240 5.16 -9.85 -42.99
C ASN A 240 5.05 -8.35 -42.70
N SER A 241 4.94 -7.54 -43.76
CA SER A 241 4.93 -6.09 -43.58
C SER A 241 3.62 -5.52 -43.04
N ASP A 242 2.50 -6.25 -43.15
CA ASP A 242 1.15 -5.79 -42.80
C ASP A 242 0.47 -6.74 -41.78
N PHE A 243 1.19 -7.03 -40.69
CA PHE A 243 0.60 -7.73 -39.54
C PHE A 243 -0.14 -6.77 -38.59
N ASP A 244 -1.07 -7.32 -37.80
CA ASP A 244 -1.79 -6.59 -36.77
C ASP A 244 -0.97 -6.56 -35.47
N VAL A 245 -0.49 -5.36 -35.10
CA VAL A 245 0.30 -5.11 -33.89
C VAL A 245 -0.42 -5.58 -32.63
N VAL A 246 -1.75 -5.39 -32.53
CA VAL A 246 -2.50 -5.78 -31.33
C VAL A 246 -2.58 -7.29 -31.22
N ARG A 247 -2.80 -7.98 -32.34
CA ARG A 247 -2.78 -9.45 -32.40
C ARG A 247 -1.42 -10.01 -31.95
N GLU A 248 -0.34 -9.35 -32.32
CA GLU A 248 1.01 -9.76 -31.91
C GLU A 248 1.28 -9.49 -30.42
N ILE A 249 0.84 -8.35 -29.89
CA ILE A 249 0.96 -8.13 -28.44
C ILE A 249 0.21 -9.22 -27.65
N LEU A 250 -0.97 -9.63 -28.12
CA LEU A 250 -1.77 -10.70 -27.51
C LEU A 250 -1.18 -12.11 -27.70
N SER A 251 -0.28 -12.32 -28.66
CA SER A 251 0.45 -13.58 -28.83
C SER A 251 1.59 -13.69 -27.79
N ILE A 252 2.22 -12.56 -27.46
CA ILE A 252 3.40 -12.46 -26.57
C ILE A 252 2.99 -12.41 -25.11
N LEU A 253 1.96 -11.64 -24.77
CA LEU A 253 1.50 -11.45 -23.40
C LEU A 253 0.34 -12.42 -23.07
N PRO A 254 0.50 -13.30 -22.06
CA PRO A 254 -0.57 -14.18 -21.61
C PRO A 254 -1.81 -13.39 -21.20
N ARG A 255 -3.00 -13.91 -21.53
CA ARG A 255 -4.28 -13.25 -21.20
C ARG A 255 -4.45 -13.07 -19.69
N GLU A 256 -3.96 -14.02 -18.90
CA GLU A 256 -3.99 -13.96 -17.43
C GLU A 256 -3.15 -12.79 -16.90
N TYR A 257 -1.97 -12.56 -17.50
CA TYR A 257 -1.10 -11.44 -17.15
C TYR A 257 -1.78 -10.10 -17.48
N ILE A 258 -2.32 -9.94 -18.69
CA ILE A 258 -3.05 -8.74 -19.10
C ILE A 258 -4.22 -8.47 -18.13
N LYS A 259 -5.00 -9.50 -17.80
CA LYS A 259 -6.10 -9.39 -16.82
C LYS A 259 -5.60 -8.92 -15.44
N SER A 260 -4.45 -9.42 -14.99
CA SER A 260 -3.87 -9.02 -13.69
C SER A 260 -3.43 -7.55 -13.66
N CYS A 261 -3.02 -6.99 -14.80
CA CYS A 261 -2.61 -5.60 -14.95
C CYS A 261 -3.78 -4.62 -15.14
N SER A 262 -4.97 -5.14 -15.47
CA SER A 262 -6.14 -4.31 -15.76
C SER A 262 -6.50 -3.33 -14.62
N PRO A 263 -7.07 -2.16 -14.95
CA PRO A 263 -7.53 -1.19 -13.95
C PRO A 263 -8.45 -1.82 -12.88
N LEU A 264 -9.36 -2.71 -13.30
CA LEU A 264 -10.30 -3.39 -12.40
C LEU A 264 -9.58 -4.33 -11.41
N SER A 265 -8.58 -5.09 -11.87
CA SER A 265 -7.75 -5.92 -10.98
C SER A 265 -6.96 -5.09 -9.96
N ARG A 266 -6.51 -3.89 -10.35
CA ARG A 266 -5.82 -2.95 -9.45
C ARG A 266 -6.76 -2.38 -8.39
N LEU A 267 -7.99 -2.01 -8.78
CA LEU A 267 -9.02 -1.58 -7.83
C LEU A 267 -9.34 -2.66 -6.79
N ARG A 268 -9.39 -3.95 -7.19
CA ARG A 268 -9.65 -5.07 -6.26
C ARG A 268 -8.54 -5.27 -5.21
N LYS A 269 -7.32 -4.77 -5.45
CA LYS A 269 -6.24 -4.78 -4.46
C LYS A 269 -6.47 -3.76 -3.35
N VAL A 270 -7.27 -2.73 -3.61
CA VAL A 270 -7.56 -1.69 -2.62
C VAL A 270 -8.50 -2.27 -1.55
N PRO A 271 -8.08 -2.26 -0.27
CA PRO A 271 -8.87 -2.65 0.90
C PRO A 271 -10.37 -2.34 0.81
N LEU A 272 -10.67 -1.06 0.58
CA LEU A 272 -12.00 -0.51 0.62
C LEU A 272 -12.85 -0.98 -0.57
N LEU A 273 -12.22 -1.31 -1.71
CA LEU A 273 -12.90 -1.67 -2.96
C LEU A 273 -12.97 -3.18 -3.22
N LYS A 274 -12.20 -3.99 -2.51
CA LYS A 274 -12.06 -5.45 -2.75
C LYS A 274 -13.36 -6.24 -2.95
N ASP A 275 -14.42 -5.88 -2.20
CA ASP A 275 -15.72 -6.57 -2.16
C ASP A 275 -16.85 -5.64 -2.65
N MET A 276 -16.51 -4.53 -3.30
CA MET A 276 -17.48 -3.62 -3.88
C MET A 276 -18.20 -4.33 -5.06
N ASP A 277 -19.45 -3.95 -5.29
CA ASP A 277 -20.20 -4.40 -6.46
C ASP A 277 -19.39 -4.19 -7.75
N GLU A 278 -19.43 -5.20 -8.63
CA GLU A 278 -18.61 -5.21 -9.84
C GLU A 278 -18.99 -4.08 -10.79
N GLY A 279 -20.27 -3.68 -10.85
CA GLY A 279 -20.71 -2.53 -11.64
C GLY A 279 -20.09 -1.21 -11.17
N VAL A 280 -19.98 -1.02 -9.85
CA VAL A 280 -19.30 0.15 -9.27
C VAL A 280 -17.81 0.14 -9.60
N LEU A 281 -17.15 -1.03 -9.50
CA LEU A 281 -15.73 -1.16 -9.85
C LEU A 281 -15.46 -0.90 -11.33
N VAL A 282 -16.32 -1.39 -12.23
CA VAL A 282 -16.23 -1.12 -13.66
C VAL A 282 -16.33 0.38 -13.91
N GLU A 283 -17.30 1.05 -13.31
CA GLU A 283 -17.48 2.49 -13.49
C GLU A 283 -16.27 3.31 -12.99
N ILE A 284 -15.71 2.96 -11.82
CA ILE A 284 -14.47 3.58 -11.32
C ILE A 284 -13.30 3.27 -12.26
N SER A 285 -13.24 2.06 -12.83
CA SER A 285 -12.16 1.64 -13.71
C SER A 285 -12.12 2.43 -15.02
N GLU A 286 -13.27 2.86 -15.53
CA GLU A 286 -13.39 3.72 -16.71
C GLU A 286 -12.92 5.15 -16.46
N LYS A 287 -12.85 5.57 -15.19
CA LYS A 287 -12.37 6.89 -14.77
C LYS A 287 -10.87 6.96 -14.52
N LEU A 288 -10.21 5.81 -14.38
CA LEU A 288 -8.77 5.72 -14.25
C LEU A 288 -8.10 6.10 -15.57
N HIS A 289 -7.27 7.15 -15.54
CA HIS A 289 -6.54 7.60 -16.72
C HIS A 289 -5.03 7.55 -16.51
N PRO A 290 -4.24 7.14 -17.52
CA PRO A 290 -2.79 7.08 -17.42
C PRO A 290 -2.19 8.48 -17.39
N LYS A 291 -1.23 8.70 -16.49
CA LYS A 291 -0.44 9.93 -16.36
C LYS A 291 1.03 9.59 -16.16
N LYS A 292 1.91 10.42 -16.75
CA LYS A 292 3.37 10.28 -16.66
C LYS A 292 3.94 11.39 -15.78
N TYR A 293 4.93 11.04 -14.97
CA TYR A 293 5.65 11.95 -14.08
C TYR A 293 7.15 11.78 -14.28
N THR A 294 7.87 12.89 -14.34
CA THR A 294 9.32 12.89 -14.53
C THR A 294 10.07 12.78 -13.20
N PRO A 295 11.33 12.29 -13.18
CA PRO A 295 12.13 12.19 -11.98
C PRO A 295 12.17 13.51 -11.19
N GLY A 296 11.97 13.43 -9.87
CA GLY A 296 11.97 14.58 -8.96
C GLY A 296 10.66 15.38 -8.94
N GLN A 297 9.68 15.08 -9.78
CA GLN A 297 8.39 15.77 -9.79
C GLN A 297 7.58 15.43 -8.53
N ILE A 298 7.10 16.46 -7.82
CA ILE A 298 6.15 16.31 -6.73
C ILE A 298 4.77 16.03 -7.35
N ILE A 299 4.24 14.84 -7.07
CA ILE A 299 2.95 14.37 -7.58
C ILE A 299 1.82 14.85 -6.68
N ILE A 300 2.02 14.69 -5.37
CA ILE A 300 1.09 15.12 -4.34
C ILE A 300 1.89 15.92 -3.32
N ASN A 301 1.43 17.13 -3.03
CA ASN A 301 2.09 18.04 -2.12
C ASN A 301 1.59 17.88 -0.69
N LYS A 302 2.47 18.16 0.28
CA LYS A 302 2.10 18.25 1.68
C LYS A 302 1.21 19.47 1.91
N ASP A 303 0.42 19.44 2.99
CA ASP A 303 -0.45 20.53 3.44
C ASP A 303 -1.59 20.89 2.46
N GLU A 304 -1.70 20.16 1.34
CA GLU A 304 -2.83 20.23 0.42
C GLU A 304 -3.86 19.16 0.77
N THR A 305 -5.07 19.31 0.23
CA THR A 305 -6.09 18.27 0.35
C THR A 305 -5.83 17.16 -0.66
N LEU A 306 -6.07 15.90 -0.30
CA LEU A 306 -5.85 14.79 -1.23
C LEU A 306 -6.87 14.85 -2.38
N GLN A 307 -6.39 15.18 -3.58
CA GLN A 307 -7.21 15.32 -4.79
C GLN A 307 -7.20 14.09 -5.71
N MET A 308 -6.28 13.15 -5.49
CA MET A 308 -6.11 12.01 -6.41
C MET A 308 -5.62 10.76 -5.70
N MET A 309 -6.01 9.61 -6.24
CA MET A 309 -5.47 8.29 -5.93
C MET A 309 -4.61 7.82 -7.10
N LEU A 310 -3.47 7.20 -6.79
CA LEU A 310 -2.46 6.78 -7.77
C LEU A 310 -2.30 5.27 -7.72
N PHE A 311 -2.22 4.62 -8.89
CA PHE A 311 -1.81 3.23 -9.04
C PHE A 311 -0.55 3.16 -9.88
N ILE A 312 0.56 2.70 -9.29
CA ILE A 312 1.85 2.69 -9.97
C ILE A 312 1.86 1.56 -11.00
N VAL A 313 2.02 1.94 -12.26
CA VAL A 313 2.12 1.01 -13.40
C VAL A 313 3.57 0.69 -13.67
N ASP A 314 4.43 1.72 -13.67
CA ASP A 314 5.86 1.61 -13.91
C ASP A 314 6.61 2.74 -13.18
N GLY A 315 7.89 2.50 -12.87
CA GLY A 315 8.72 3.39 -12.05
C GLY A 315 8.47 3.27 -10.54
N CYS A 316 9.12 4.12 -9.76
CA CYS A 316 9.07 4.17 -8.30
C CYS A 316 8.72 5.57 -7.78
N VAL A 317 7.88 5.65 -6.75
CA VAL A 317 7.59 6.89 -6.02
C VAL A 317 8.02 6.78 -4.57
N THR A 318 8.43 7.90 -3.99
CA THR A 318 8.75 8.02 -2.56
C THR A 318 7.63 8.77 -1.85
N ILE A 319 7.27 8.28 -0.66
CA ILE A 319 6.39 8.98 0.28
C ILE A 319 7.26 9.56 1.39
N ASP A 320 7.18 10.88 1.58
CA ASP A 320 7.86 11.58 2.67
C ASP A 320 6.83 11.96 3.76
N LYS A 321 7.01 11.43 4.98
CA LYS A 321 6.16 11.68 6.15
C LYS A 321 6.91 12.60 7.12
N ILE A 322 6.23 13.62 7.65
CA ILE A 322 6.82 14.67 8.52
C ILE A 322 7.52 14.10 9.77
N ASP A 323 7.01 13.01 10.33
CA ASP A 323 7.64 12.32 11.45
C ASP A 323 8.66 11.31 10.92
N TYR A 324 9.95 11.70 10.86
CA TYR A 324 11.24 10.99 10.58
C TYR A 324 11.32 9.44 10.61
N SER A 325 10.28 8.73 10.22
CA SER A 325 10.09 7.30 10.37
C SER A 325 9.89 6.70 8.98
N GLN A 326 11.03 6.35 8.39
CA GLN A 326 11.19 5.56 7.17
C GLN A 326 10.62 6.19 5.88
N LEU A 327 11.51 6.44 4.92
CA LEU A 327 11.13 6.66 3.52
C LEU A 327 10.41 5.41 3.01
N GLU A 328 9.14 5.54 2.65
CA GLU A 328 8.36 4.46 2.06
C GLU A 328 8.45 4.59 0.53
N HIS A 329 8.78 3.50 -0.15
CA HIS A 329 8.90 3.46 -1.61
C HIS A 329 7.79 2.60 -2.19
N LEU A 330 6.99 3.17 -3.08
CA LEU A 330 5.99 2.41 -3.83
C LEU A 330 6.56 2.00 -5.19
N ARG A 331 6.31 0.75 -5.55
CA ARG A 331 6.82 0.07 -6.74
C ARG A 331 5.68 -0.27 -7.71
N PRO A 332 5.99 -0.74 -8.93
CA PRO A 332 4.97 -1.19 -9.87
C PRO A 332 4.01 -2.22 -9.23
N GLY A 333 2.72 -1.88 -9.24
CA GLY A 333 1.65 -2.69 -8.63
C GLY A 333 1.09 -2.14 -7.32
N ASP A 334 1.79 -1.21 -6.68
CA ASP A 334 1.35 -0.52 -5.47
C ASP A 334 0.41 0.66 -5.79
N PHE A 335 -0.23 1.22 -4.77
CA PHE A 335 -1.13 2.36 -4.89
C PHE A 335 -0.97 3.33 -3.71
N TYR A 336 -1.42 4.57 -3.89
CA TYR A 336 -1.44 5.61 -2.87
C TYR A 336 -2.74 6.41 -2.92
N GLY A 337 -3.19 6.92 -1.77
CA GLY A 337 -4.32 7.84 -1.70
C GLY A 337 -5.69 7.16 -1.56
N GLU A 338 -5.74 5.99 -0.91
CA GLU A 338 -7.01 5.32 -0.62
C GLU A 338 -7.96 6.16 0.25
N GLU A 339 -7.42 7.15 0.97
CA GLU A 339 -8.16 8.11 1.77
C GLU A 339 -9.14 8.95 0.93
N LEU A 340 -8.89 9.08 -0.38
CA LEU A 340 -9.80 9.77 -1.30
C LEU A 340 -11.20 9.11 -1.31
N LEU A 341 -11.27 7.78 -1.14
CA LEU A 341 -12.53 7.03 -1.13
C LEU A 341 -13.42 7.36 0.07
N VAL A 342 -12.82 7.81 1.17
CA VAL A 342 -13.53 8.21 2.40
C VAL A 342 -13.52 9.72 2.64
N SER A 343 -12.98 10.48 1.70
CA SER A 343 -12.86 11.93 1.79
C SER A 343 -14.21 12.63 1.53
N PRO A 344 -14.52 13.74 2.22
CA PRO A 344 -15.71 14.55 1.93
C PRO A 344 -15.61 15.26 0.57
N LEU A 345 -14.41 15.41 0.00
CA LEU A 345 -14.10 16.28 -1.15
C LEU A 345 -15.05 16.18 -2.34
N TRP A 346 -15.43 14.97 -2.76
CA TRP A 346 -16.28 14.78 -3.92
C TRP A 346 -17.78 14.74 -3.57
N THR A 347 -18.15 15.11 -2.34
CA THR A 347 -19.54 15.13 -1.85
C THR A 347 -19.95 16.39 -1.10
N SER A 348 -19.01 17.13 -0.50
CA SER A 348 -19.23 18.40 0.21
C SER A 348 -17.89 19.13 0.38
N SER A 349 -17.86 20.42 0.06
CA SER A 349 -16.64 21.21 -0.18
C SER A 349 -15.94 21.77 1.08
N GLY A 350 -16.34 21.39 2.30
CA GLY A 350 -15.91 22.11 3.52
C GLY A 350 -14.93 21.40 4.47
N ASP A 351 -15.00 20.07 4.59
CA ASP A 351 -14.41 19.35 5.76
C ASP A 351 -13.14 18.55 5.45
N ALA A 352 -12.51 18.79 4.30
CA ALA A 352 -11.35 18.03 3.87
C ALA A 352 -10.09 18.43 4.66
N LYS A 353 -9.50 17.47 5.38
CA LYS A 353 -8.24 17.70 6.09
C LYS A 353 -7.05 17.71 5.12
N PRO A 354 -6.06 18.59 5.32
CA PRO A 354 -4.80 18.52 4.59
C PRO A 354 -4.03 17.25 4.96
N ILE A 355 -3.24 16.74 4.01
CA ILE A 355 -2.39 15.57 4.23
C ILE A 355 -1.00 15.97 4.72
N ASN A 356 -0.45 15.18 5.63
CA ASN A 356 0.87 15.40 6.22
C ASN A 356 1.98 14.64 5.47
N GLN A 357 1.75 14.31 4.20
CA GLN A 357 2.63 13.47 3.39
C GLN A 357 2.78 14.07 1.99
N SER A 358 3.98 13.98 1.43
CA SER A 358 4.24 14.31 0.03
C SER A 358 4.62 13.05 -0.75
N VAL A 359 4.26 13.02 -2.03
CA VAL A 359 4.59 11.93 -2.95
C VAL A 359 5.41 12.48 -4.09
N GLN A 360 6.60 11.93 -4.30
CA GLN A 360 7.55 12.39 -5.32
C GLN A 360 7.97 11.22 -6.23
N ALA A 361 8.07 11.48 -7.53
CA ALA A 361 8.62 10.52 -8.48
C ALA A 361 10.15 10.40 -8.31
N ILE A 362 10.65 9.16 -8.20
CA ILE A 362 12.10 8.89 -8.13
C ILE A 362 12.68 8.83 -9.53
N ASP A 363 12.00 8.12 -10.43
CA ASP A 363 12.35 7.91 -11.83
C ASP A 363 11.17 8.33 -12.74
N ASP A 364 11.20 7.93 -14.02
CA ASP A 364 10.08 8.14 -14.94
C ASP A 364 8.91 7.22 -14.52
N VAL A 365 7.92 7.81 -13.84
CA VAL A 365 6.77 7.08 -13.29
C VAL A 365 5.59 7.15 -14.23
N GLN A 366 5.00 5.99 -14.52
CA GLN A 366 3.69 5.88 -15.13
C GLN A 366 2.68 5.39 -14.08
N ALA A 367 1.58 6.11 -13.92
CA ALA A 367 0.52 5.75 -12.98
C ALA A 367 -0.87 5.88 -13.62
N LEU A 368 -1.81 5.06 -13.18
CA LEU A 368 -3.24 5.31 -13.40
C LEU A 368 -3.74 6.21 -12.26
N VAL A 369 -4.41 7.29 -12.62
CA VAL A 369 -4.86 8.33 -11.69
C VAL A 369 -6.37 8.34 -11.64
N LEU A 370 -6.92 8.39 -10.43
CA LEU A 370 -8.34 8.62 -10.15
C LEU A 370 -8.46 9.93 -9.36
N SER A 371 -9.06 10.95 -9.94
CA SER A 371 -9.21 12.25 -9.27
C SER A 371 -10.51 12.38 -8.47
N ALA A 372 -10.54 13.32 -7.52
CA ALA A 372 -11.75 13.72 -6.81
C ALA A 372 -12.86 14.17 -7.77
N THR A 373 -12.48 14.88 -8.85
CA THR A 373 -13.41 15.29 -9.89
C THR A 373 -14.01 14.10 -10.62
N ASP A 374 -13.20 13.08 -10.94
CA ASP A 374 -13.71 11.88 -11.60
C ASP A 374 -14.71 11.14 -10.72
N MET A 375 -14.43 11.02 -9.42
CA MET A 375 -15.34 10.43 -8.43
C MET A 375 -16.68 11.17 -8.34
N ALA A 376 -16.67 12.50 -8.47
CA ALA A 376 -17.89 13.30 -8.49
C ALA A 376 -18.77 13.03 -9.72
N THR A 377 -18.17 12.58 -10.84
CA THR A 377 -18.90 12.26 -12.09
C THR A 377 -19.53 10.87 -12.13
N LEU A 378 -19.32 10.04 -11.10
CA LEU A 378 -19.93 8.71 -11.02
C LEU A 378 -21.46 8.78 -10.93
N SER A 379 -22.11 7.72 -11.38
CA SER A 379 -23.55 7.54 -11.33
C SER A 379 -24.08 7.67 -9.90
N PHE A 380 -25.35 8.05 -9.76
CA PHE A 380 -25.97 8.20 -8.45
C PHE A 380 -25.91 6.90 -7.62
N SER A 381 -26.11 5.75 -8.26
CA SER A 381 -26.04 4.43 -7.61
C SER A 381 -24.64 4.14 -7.06
N SER A 382 -23.60 4.35 -7.87
CA SER A 382 -22.20 4.13 -7.45
C SER A 382 -21.78 5.09 -6.35
N ARG A 383 -22.13 6.38 -6.47
CA ARG A 383 -21.86 7.36 -5.41
C ARG A 383 -22.57 7.00 -4.11
N ARG A 384 -23.78 6.46 -4.16
CA ARG A 384 -24.51 6.00 -2.97
C ARG A 384 -23.74 4.88 -2.25
N HIS A 385 -23.30 3.84 -2.95
CA HIS A 385 -22.54 2.74 -2.36
C HIS A 385 -21.23 3.22 -1.71
N ILE A 386 -20.48 4.08 -2.40
CA ILE A 386 -19.23 4.63 -1.87
C ILE A 386 -19.51 5.54 -0.66
N ASN A 387 -20.59 6.32 -0.70
CA ASN A 387 -21.02 7.17 0.43
C ASN A 387 -21.46 6.36 1.65
N GLU A 388 -22.17 5.25 1.46
CA GLU A 388 -22.55 4.35 2.55
C GLU A 388 -21.31 3.77 3.24
N LEU A 389 -20.33 3.28 2.46
CA LEU A 389 -19.04 2.83 2.98
C LEU A 389 -18.31 3.95 3.74
N ARG A 390 -18.24 5.14 3.15
CA ARG A 390 -17.59 6.29 3.79
C ARG A 390 -18.24 6.65 5.11
N MET A 391 -19.56 6.85 5.12
CA MET A 391 -20.32 7.25 6.32
C MET A 391 -20.06 6.29 7.47
N VAL A 392 -20.06 4.98 7.19
CA VAL A 392 -19.80 3.99 8.23
C VAL A 392 -18.35 4.04 8.71
N VAL A 393 -17.37 4.14 7.82
CA VAL A 393 -15.96 4.23 8.20
C VAL A 393 -15.70 5.49 9.02
N THR A 394 -16.25 6.65 8.64
CA THR A 394 -16.08 7.89 9.39
C THR A 394 -16.73 7.82 10.77
N ILE A 395 -17.90 7.17 10.90
CA ILE A 395 -18.53 6.91 12.20
C ILE A 395 -17.65 6.04 13.09
N LEU A 396 -17.09 4.94 12.55
CA LEU A 396 -16.20 4.07 13.32
C LEU A 396 -14.93 4.81 13.78
N GLN A 397 -14.38 5.68 12.93
CA GLN A 397 -13.18 6.48 13.27
C GLN A 397 -13.43 7.60 14.28
N LYS A 398 -14.69 7.90 14.65
CA LYS A 398 -14.98 8.79 15.79
C LYS A 398 -14.61 8.16 17.12
N VAL A 399 -14.52 6.83 17.19
CA VAL A 399 -14.01 6.14 18.39
C VAL A 399 -12.50 6.36 18.46
N PRO A 400 -11.96 6.96 19.53
CA PRO A 400 -10.52 7.30 19.61
C PRO A 400 -9.60 6.11 19.31
N LYS A 401 -9.93 4.93 19.86
CA LYS A 401 -9.18 3.68 19.66
C LYS A 401 -9.24 3.12 18.23
N LEU A 402 -10.21 3.56 17.41
CA LEU A 402 -10.37 3.12 16.02
C LEU A 402 -9.91 4.18 15.01
N GLN A 403 -9.55 5.38 15.46
CA GLN A 403 -9.20 6.50 14.58
C GLN A 403 -8.06 6.15 13.61
N THR A 404 -7.01 5.52 14.13
CA THR A 404 -5.80 5.08 13.41
C THR A 404 -5.86 3.62 12.95
N MET A 405 -7.02 2.97 13.11
CA MET A 405 -7.18 1.57 12.74
C MET A 405 -7.10 1.38 11.22
N ASP A 406 -6.50 0.26 10.81
CA ASP A 406 -6.38 -0.12 9.40
C ASP A 406 -7.75 -0.16 8.71
N LYS A 407 -7.82 0.41 7.49
CA LYS A 407 -9.07 0.57 6.74
C LYS A 407 -9.73 -0.76 6.38
N GLN A 408 -8.95 -1.84 6.20
CA GLN A 408 -9.50 -3.19 6.00
C GLN A 408 -10.28 -3.66 7.23
N VAL A 409 -9.77 -3.36 8.43
CA VAL A 409 -10.43 -3.73 9.69
C VAL A 409 -11.71 -2.94 9.86
N LEU A 410 -11.67 -1.62 9.62
CA LEU A 410 -12.85 -0.76 9.71
C LEU A 410 -13.95 -1.17 8.72
N LYS A 411 -13.57 -1.55 7.49
CA LYS A 411 -14.51 -2.12 6.51
C LYS A 411 -15.05 -3.48 6.95
N ALA A 412 -14.23 -4.35 7.54
CA ALA A 412 -14.72 -5.61 8.08
C ALA A 412 -15.73 -5.40 9.22
N MET A 413 -15.53 -4.36 10.04
CA MET A 413 -16.49 -3.95 11.08
C MET A 413 -17.78 -3.38 10.48
N SER A 414 -17.69 -2.59 9.41
CA SER A 414 -18.84 -1.96 8.76
C SER A 414 -19.87 -2.98 8.25
N HIS A 415 -19.42 -4.10 7.70
CA HIS A 415 -20.28 -5.21 7.24
C HIS A 415 -21.12 -5.86 8.35
N HIS A 416 -20.78 -5.61 9.62
CA HIS A 416 -21.47 -6.17 10.78
C HIS A 416 -22.29 -5.13 11.55
N LEU A 417 -22.39 -3.89 11.05
CA LEU A 417 -23.27 -2.89 11.61
C LEU A 417 -24.72 -3.12 11.16
N SER A 418 -25.64 -2.99 12.11
CA SER A 418 -27.08 -3.00 11.84
C SER A 418 -27.70 -1.71 12.34
N LEU A 419 -28.45 -1.03 11.48
CA LEU A 419 -29.23 0.16 11.84
C LEU A 419 -30.46 -0.24 12.66
N VAL A 420 -30.67 0.42 13.78
CA VAL A 420 -31.81 0.22 14.67
C VAL A 420 -32.39 1.58 15.08
N SER A 421 -33.72 1.68 15.09
CA SER A 421 -34.44 2.87 15.55
C SER A 421 -34.85 2.70 17.02
N TYR A 422 -34.59 3.72 17.82
CA TYR A 422 -35.07 3.83 19.20
C TYR A 422 -36.09 4.95 19.28
N LYS A 423 -37.20 4.72 19.99
CA LYS A 423 -38.23 5.75 20.15
C LYS A 423 -37.81 6.77 21.19
N ARG A 424 -38.49 7.91 21.18
CA ARG A 424 -38.41 8.88 22.29
C ARG A 424 -38.60 8.18 23.64
N ASP A 425 -37.78 8.56 24.61
CA ASP A 425 -37.75 8.03 25.98
C ASP A 425 -37.29 6.57 26.12
N ASP A 426 -36.91 5.90 25.02
CA ASP A 426 -36.30 4.57 25.09
C ASP A 426 -34.90 4.62 25.72
N TYR A 427 -34.56 3.54 26.43
CA TYR A 427 -33.23 3.30 26.98
C TYR A 427 -32.38 2.52 25.98
N ILE A 428 -31.25 3.09 25.56
CA ILE A 428 -30.27 2.39 24.70
C ILE A 428 -29.38 1.49 25.56
N VAL A 429 -28.87 2.03 26.67
CA VAL A 429 -28.05 1.35 27.66
C VAL A 429 -28.49 1.80 29.05
N ARG A 430 -28.40 0.91 30.05
CA ARG A 430 -28.60 1.28 31.46
C ARG A 430 -27.33 0.99 32.25
N GLU A 431 -27.08 1.82 33.25
CA GLU A 431 -25.97 1.63 34.17
C GLU A 431 -26.05 0.24 34.83
N ASN A 432 -24.90 -0.36 35.10
CA ASN A 432 -24.75 -1.70 35.65
C ASN A 432 -25.28 -2.84 34.75
N GLN A 433 -25.67 -2.57 33.50
CA GLN A 433 -26.05 -3.63 32.56
C GLN A 433 -24.87 -4.13 31.70
N PRO A 434 -24.84 -5.42 31.31
CA PRO A 434 -23.79 -5.97 30.45
C PRO A 434 -23.73 -5.31 29.08
N VAL A 435 -22.57 -4.77 28.72
CA VAL A 435 -22.33 -4.12 27.42
C VAL A 435 -22.03 -5.20 26.39
N ARG A 436 -23.02 -5.53 25.57
CA ARG A 436 -22.92 -6.59 24.54
C ARG A 436 -22.86 -6.05 23.11
N ARG A 437 -22.91 -4.73 22.98
CA ARG A 437 -23.07 -4.01 21.73
C ARG A 437 -22.33 -2.69 21.84
N MET A 438 -21.65 -2.31 20.78
CA MET A 438 -21.25 -0.92 20.57
C MET A 438 -22.39 -0.22 19.83
N PHE A 439 -22.68 1.02 20.21
CA PHE A 439 -23.73 1.84 19.62
C PHE A 439 -23.09 3.08 19.03
N PHE A 440 -23.52 3.47 17.83
CA PHE A 440 -23.11 4.69 17.17
C PHE A 440 -24.35 5.47 16.76
N VAL A 441 -24.57 6.61 17.41
CA VAL A 441 -25.73 7.46 17.16
C VAL A 441 -25.49 8.22 15.87
N THR A 442 -26.31 7.96 14.85
CA THR A 442 -26.21 8.61 13.54
C THR A 442 -27.16 9.79 13.44
N ARG A 443 -28.31 9.71 14.12
CA ARG A 443 -29.35 10.74 14.14
C ARG A 443 -30.14 10.68 15.43
N GLY A 444 -30.64 11.82 15.88
CA GLY A 444 -31.38 11.95 17.14
C GLY A 444 -30.48 12.38 18.30
N GLU A 445 -31.09 12.79 19.39
CA GLU A 445 -30.39 13.29 20.57
C GLU A 445 -30.54 12.30 21.70
N VAL A 446 -29.41 11.97 22.33
CA VAL A 446 -29.35 11.04 23.46
C VAL A 446 -28.62 11.70 24.62
N THR A 447 -29.03 11.38 25.83
CA THR A 447 -28.36 11.81 27.06
C THR A 447 -27.66 10.65 27.74
N LYS A 448 -26.51 10.91 28.34
CA LYS A 448 -25.72 10.00 29.18
C LYS A 448 -25.78 10.50 30.63
N ASN A 449 -26.37 9.72 31.53
CA ASN A 449 -26.57 10.10 32.94
C ASN A 449 -27.20 11.50 33.07
N GLU A 450 -28.26 11.76 32.31
CA GLU A 450 -28.99 13.04 32.25
C GLU A 450 -28.22 14.23 31.63
N ASN A 451 -26.93 14.05 31.29
CA ASN A 451 -26.14 15.04 30.55
C ASN A 451 -26.19 14.79 29.04
N PRO A 452 -26.01 15.81 28.18
CA PRO A 452 -25.85 15.61 26.74
C PRO A 452 -24.70 14.65 26.44
N LEU A 453 -24.91 13.72 25.51
CA LEU A 453 -23.84 12.82 25.09
C LEU A 453 -22.85 13.59 24.19
N GLU A 454 -21.68 13.93 24.73
CA GLU A 454 -20.62 14.66 24.00
C GLU A 454 -20.07 13.87 22.80
N GLU A 455 -19.99 12.54 22.93
CA GLU A 455 -19.44 11.63 21.92
C GLU A 455 -20.53 10.68 21.42
N ASN A 456 -20.83 10.70 20.13
CA ASN A 456 -21.92 9.93 19.50
C ASN A 456 -21.74 8.39 19.48
N PHE A 457 -20.98 7.80 20.39
CA PHE A 457 -20.79 6.35 20.50
C PHE A 457 -20.78 5.86 21.95
N ILE A 458 -21.11 4.58 22.14
CA ILE A 458 -21.15 3.91 23.45
C ILE A 458 -20.59 2.50 23.30
N GLY A 459 -19.91 2.00 24.33
CA GLY A 459 -19.42 0.63 24.38
C GLY A 459 -17.99 0.44 23.89
N GLU A 460 -17.17 1.50 23.87
CA GLU A 460 -15.75 1.42 23.47
C GLU A 460 -14.92 0.49 24.36
N GLU A 461 -15.35 0.23 25.59
CA GLU A 461 -14.76 -0.75 26.49
C GLU A 461 -14.68 -2.13 25.82
N LEU A 462 -15.62 -2.48 24.93
CA LEU A 462 -15.60 -3.74 24.19
C LEU A 462 -14.36 -3.94 23.32
N LEU A 463 -13.69 -2.87 22.88
CA LEU A 463 -12.50 -2.96 22.04
C LEU A 463 -11.27 -3.46 22.80
N GLU A 464 -11.19 -3.23 24.11
CA GLU A 464 -10.15 -3.83 24.97
C GLU A 464 -10.57 -5.23 25.40
N TRP A 465 -11.85 -5.39 25.79
CA TRP A 465 -12.39 -6.66 26.27
C TRP A 465 -12.41 -7.78 25.26
N VAL A 466 -12.45 -7.48 23.97
CA VAL A 466 -12.39 -8.50 22.91
C VAL A 466 -11.11 -9.34 22.94
N LEU A 467 -10.04 -8.84 23.58
CA LEU A 467 -8.77 -9.53 23.74
C LEU A 467 -8.74 -10.48 24.95
N ASP A 468 -9.71 -10.36 25.87
CA ASP A 468 -9.78 -11.19 27.08
C ASP A 468 -10.22 -12.63 26.78
N LYS A 469 -9.62 -13.61 27.46
CA LYS A 469 -9.93 -15.04 27.28
C LYS A 469 -11.37 -15.40 27.69
N SER A 470 -11.94 -14.67 28.63
CA SER A 470 -13.31 -14.86 29.14
C SER A 470 -14.37 -14.25 28.21
N PHE A 471 -13.99 -13.35 27.30
CA PHE A 471 -14.89 -12.76 26.32
C PHE A 471 -15.35 -13.80 25.28
N PRO A 472 -16.63 -13.84 24.85
CA PRO A 472 -17.73 -12.95 25.21
C PRO A 472 -18.62 -13.50 26.34
N THR A 473 -18.14 -14.52 27.07
CA THR A 473 -18.91 -15.20 28.12
C THR A 473 -19.19 -14.25 29.27
N ILE A 474 -18.21 -13.42 29.61
CA ILE A 474 -18.33 -12.33 30.58
C ILE A 474 -17.99 -11.04 29.84
N VAL A 475 -18.83 -10.02 30.01
CA VAL A 475 -18.68 -8.70 29.36
C VAL A 475 -18.73 -7.61 30.42
N PRO A 476 -18.07 -6.45 30.19
CA PRO A 476 -18.12 -5.33 31.12
C PRO A 476 -19.54 -4.85 31.39
N LEU A 477 -19.74 -4.24 32.55
CA LEU A 477 -20.97 -3.53 32.89
C LEU A 477 -20.86 -2.08 32.42
N SER A 478 -21.98 -1.52 31.99
CA SER A 478 -22.02 -0.12 31.61
C SER A 478 -21.88 0.77 32.84
N THR A 479 -21.07 1.81 32.72
CA THR A 479 -20.87 2.84 33.75
C THR A 479 -21.89 3.99 33.61
N CYS A 480 -22.83 3.90 32.67
CA CYS A 480 -23.79 4.96 32.43
C CYS A 480 -25.14 4.45 31.90
N THR A 481 -26.16 5.28 32.08
CA THR A 481 -27.47 5.13 31.46
C THR A 481 -27.59 6.07 30.29
N VAL A 482 -27.98 5.55 29.12
CA VAL A 482 -28.20 6.32 27.90
C VAL A 482 -29.66 6.25 27.47
N ARG A 483 -30.28 7.40 27.26
CA ARG A 483 -31.70 7.56 26.92
C ARG A 483 -31.90 8.50 25.74
N VAL A 484 -32.91 8.23 24.91
CA VAL A 484 -33.31 9.11 23.80
C VAL A 484 -34.19 10.26 24.32
N VAL A 485 -33.90 11.51 23.93
CA VAL A 485 -34.54 12.70 24.53
C VAL A 485 -35.52 13.42 23.61
N SER A 486 -35.12 13.78 22.39
CA SER A 486 -35.93 14.63 21.53
C SER A 486 -36.82 13.83 20.58
N ASN A 487 -36.26 13.35 19.47
CA ASN A 487 -36.95 12.56 18.44
C ASN A 487 -36.41 11.12 18.39
N ASP A 488 -37.09 10.24 17.64
CA ASP A 488 -36.60 8.89 17.37
C ASP A 488 -35.13 8.93 16.92
N ALA A 489 -34.30 8.09 17.55
CA ALA A 489 -32.87 8.03 17.31
C ALA A 489 -32.55 6.86 16.38
N GLU A 490 -31.72 7.13 15.37
CA GLU A 490 -31.16 6.11 14.50
C GLU A 490 -29.76 5.77 15.00
N VAL A 491 -29.54 4.47 15.26
CA VAL A 491 -28.32 3.98 15.93
C VAL A 491 -27.79 2.78 15.17
N LEU A 492 -26.52 2.85 14.75
CA LEU A 492 -25.79 1.69 14.22
C LEU A 492 -25.27 0.85 15.38
N ILE A 493 -25.46 -0.46 15.29
CA ILE A 493 -25.09 -1.41 16.34
C ILE A 493 -24.03 -2.38 15.82
N LEU A 494 -22.89 -2.46 16.52
CA LEU A 494 -21.92 -3.55 16.35
C LEU A 494 -22.06 -4.56 17.49
N LYS A 495 -22.44 -5.80 17.19
CA LYS A 495 -22.58 -6.85 18.22
C LYS A 495 -21.19 -7.34 18.66
N ALA A 496 -21.00 -7.54 19.97
CA ALA A 496 -19.76 -8.06 20.57
C ALA A 496 -19.26 -9.36 19.91
N ARG A 497 -20.16 -10.29 19.58
CA ARG A 497 -19.81 -11.54 18.86
C ARG A 497 -19.22 -11.30 17.46
N MET A 498 -19.68 -10.27 16.76
CA MET A 498 -19.21 -9.92 15.43
C MET A 498 -17.88 -9.18 15.52
N LEU A 499 -17.74 -8.29 16.51
CA LEU A 499 -16.46 -7.69 16.87
C LEU A 499 -15.40 -8.78 17.13
N LYS A 500 -15.73 -9.82 17.93
CA LYS A 500 -14.82 -10.96 18.15
C LYS A 500 -14.36 -11.63 16.86
N SER A 501 -15.30 -11.86 15.94
CA SER A 501 -15.01 -12.45 14.63
C SER A 501 -14.04 -11.58 13.83
N VAL A 502 -14.24 -10.26 13.80
CA VAL A 502 -13.31 -9.33 13.13
C VAL A 502 -11.94 -9.36 13.80
N VAL A 503 -11.86 -9.18 15.13
CA VAL A 503 -10.59 -9.16 15.85
C VAL A 503 -9.82 -10.47 15.66
N SER A 504 -10.50 -11.63 15.68
CA SER A 504 -9.83 -12.91 15.44
C SER A 504 -9.16 -13.02 14.06
N LYS A 505 -9.74 -12.39 13.02
CA LYS A 505 -9.16 -12.35 11.67
C LYS A 505 -8.04 -11.33 11.53
N PHE A 506 -8.13 -10.23 12.28
CA PHE A 506 -7.24 -9.06 12.17
C PHE A 506 -6.39 -8.85 13.42
N MET A 507 -6.10 -9.92 14.18
CA MET A 507 -5.50 -9.86 15.52
C MET A 507 -4.23 -9.00 15.59
N LYS A 508 -3.40 -9.04 14.53
CA LYS A 508 -2.17 -8.24 14.41
C LYS A 508 -2.39 -6.72 14.56
N HIS A 509 -3.56 -6.21 14.21
CA HIS A 509 -3.89 -4.78 14.29
C HIS A 509 -4.36 -4.35 15.69
N PHE A 510 -4.68 -5.30 16.57
CA PHE A 510 -5.16 -5.04 17.93
C PHE A 510 -4.07 -5.22 18.99
N SER A 511 -2.81 -5.44 18.60
CA SER A 511 -1.69 -5.68 19.53
C SER A 511 -1.42 -4.52 20.49
N ASN A 512 -1.79 -3.30 20.12
CA ASN A 512 -1.54 -2.08 20.89
C ASN A 512 -2.65 -1.80 21.91
N PHE A 513 -3.73 -2.57 21.91
CA PHE A 513 -4.79 -2.42 22.90
C PHE A 513 -4.32 -3.07 24.21
N ALA A 514 -4.50 -2.35 25.32
CA ALA A 514 -4.19 -2.90 26.63
C ALA A 514 -5.04 -4.15 26.89
N SER A 515 -4.43 -5.22 27.40
CA SER A 515 -5.21 -6.32 27.97
C SER A 515 -5.94 -5.78 29.18
N PRO A 516 -7.28 -5.87 29.25
CA PRO A 516 -8.00 -5.41 30.42
C PRO A 516 -7.64 -6.26 31.64
N SER A 517 -7.80 -5.68 32.83
CA SER A 517 -7.77 -6.41 34.10
C SER A 517 -8.88 -7.44 34.09
N ASP A 518 -8.62 -8.71 34.42
CA ASP A 518 -9.62 -9.79 34.42
C ASP A 518 -10.93 -9.34 35.10
N ILE A 519 -12.07 -9.45 34.39
CA ILE A 519 -13.38 -8.98 34.87
C ILE A 519 -13.80 -9.65 36.19
N ARG A 520 -13.26 -10.82 36.45
CA ARG A 520 -13.43 -11.51 37.73
C ARG A 520 -12.85 -10.69 38.87
N LEU A 521 -11.71 -10.01 38.66
CA LEU A 521 -11.10 -9.12 39.65
C LEU A 521 -11.98 -7.90 39.95
N THR A 522 -12.62 -7.32 38.93
CA THR A 522 -13.52 -6.16 39.14
C THR A 522 -14.75 -6.57 39.94
N TRP A 523 -15.28 -7.78 39.73
CA TRP A 523 -16.38 -8.30 40.52
C TRP A 523 -15.96 -8.68 41.94
N LEU A 524 -14.78 -9.29 42.12
CA LEU A 524 -14.23 -9.57 43.45
C LEU A 524 -14.11 -8.28 44.27
N LYS A 525 -13.62 -7.19 43.68
CA LYS A 525 -13.51 -5.87 44.34
C LYS A 525 -14.86 -5.26 44.76
N LYS A 526 -16.02 -5.82 44.38
CA LYS A 526 -17.31 -5.40 44.95
C LYS A 526 -17.49 -5.86 46.40
N VAL A 527 -16.80 -6.91 46.82
CA VAL A 527 -16.86 -7.42 48.20
C VAL A 527 -15.85 -6.65 49.04
N GLU A 528 -16.31 -6.02 50.12
CA GLU A 528 -15.50 -5.12 50.96
C GLU A 528 -14.14 -5.72 51.37
N ILE A 529 -14.14 -6.98 51.82
CA ILE A 529 -12.92 -7.64 52.28
C ILE A 529 -11.89 -7.82 51.14
N PHE A 530 -12.33 -7.98 49.89
CA PHE A 530 -11.46 -8.14 48.72
C PHE A 530 -10.90 -6.79 48.22
N GLN A 531 -11.50 -5.66 48.58
CA GLN A 531 -11.05 -4.33 48.12
C GLN A 531 -9.64 -3.99 48.62
N GLN A 532 -9.32 -4.39 49.85
CA GLN A 532 -8.04 -4.09 50.52
C GLN A 532 -7.02 -5.24 50.39
N MET A 533 -7.32 -6.28 49.62
CA MET A 533 -6.41 -7.42 49.45
C MET A 533 -5.35 -7.17 48.37
N ASP A 534 -4.18 -7.78 48.58
CA ASP A 534 -3.10 -7.81 47.60
C ASP A 534 -3.54 -8.46 46.28
N GLU A 535 -3.08 -7.89 45.17
CA GLU A 535 -3.52 -8.28 43.82
C GLU A 535 -3.20 -9.74 43.48
N GLN A 536 -2.09 -10.31 44.00
CA GLN A 536 -1.76 -11.72 43.77
C GLN A 536 -2.77 -12.66 44.44
N VAL A 537 -3.30 -12.27 45.60
CA VAL A 537 -4.35 -13.04 46.31
C VAL A 537 -5.64 -12.97 45.50
N LEU A 538 -6.02 -11.78 45.04
CA LEU A 538 -7.21 -11.60 44.19
C LEU A 538 -7.11 -12.40 42.89
N GLU A 539 -5.92 -12.49 42.29
CA GLU A 539 -5.70 -13.30 41.09
C GLU A 539 -5.83 -14.80 41.37
N ALA A 540 -5.35 -15.29 42.51
CA ALA A 540 -5.54 -16.67 42.94
C ALA A 540 -7.04 -16.98 43.18
N ILE A 541 -7.77 -16.08 43.85
CA ILE A 541 -9.22 -16.20 44.05
C ILE A 541 -9.96 -16.18 42.70
N SER A 542 -9.56 -15.30 41.78
CA SER A 542 -10.14 -15.20 40.43
C SER A 542 -10.06 -16.53 39.66
N LYS A 543 -8.92 -17.23 39.77
CA LYS A 543 -8.70 -18.55 39.13
C LYS A 543 -9.62 -19.63 39.69
N CYS A 544 -10.06 -19.49 40.93
CA CYS A 544 -11.00 -20.42 41.59
C CYS A 544 -12.47 -20.20 41.22
N LEU A 545 -12.84 -19.05 40.63
CA LEU A 545 -14.21 -18.78 40.22
C LEU A 545 -14.65 -19.69 39.06
N LYS A 546 -15.73 -20.43 39.28
CA LYS A 546 -16.28 -21.41 38.32
C LYS A 546 -17.64 -20.96 37.81
N HIS A 547 -17.81 -20.96 36.50
CA HIS A 547 -19.10 -20.69 35.86
C HIS A 547 -20.09 -21.82 36.16
N MET A 548 -21.30 -21.45 36.55
CA MET A 548 -22.42 -22.38 36.80
C MET A 548 -23.70 -21.84 36.16
N ASN A 549 -24.53 -22.75 35.65
CA ASN A 549 -25.78 -22.41 34.97
C ASN A 549 -26.98 -23.11 35.60
N PHE A 550 -28.06 -22.35 35.79
CA PHE A 550 -29.33 -22.78 36.38
C PHE A 550 -30.47 -22.44 35.43
N ASN A 551 -30.95 -23.45 34.70
CA ASN A 551 -32.00 -23.30 33.68
C ASN A 551 -33.42 -23.53 34.21
N VAL A 552 -33.59 -23.87 35.49
CA VAL A 552 -34.88 -24.23 36.07
C VAL A 552 -35.40 -23.07 36.94
N PRO A 553 -36.58 -22.51 36.65
CA PRO A 553 -37.18 -21.46 37.48
C PRO A 553 -37.44 -21.94 38.90
N LYS A 554 -37.34 -21.05 39.89
CA LYS A 554 -37.52 -21.35 41.33
C LYS A 554 -36.58 -22.42 41.90
N ARG A 555 -35.54 -22.81 41.17
CA ARG A 555 -34.51 -23.70 41.71
C ARG A 555 -33.71 -22.96 42.77
N HIS A 556 -33.56 -23.56 43.95
CA HIS A 556 -32.63 -23.07 44.97
C HIS A 556 -31.19 -23.18 44.47
N ILE A 557 -30.49 -22.06 44.42
CA ILE A 557 -29.03 -21.98 44.27
C ILE A 557 -28.39 -22.24 45.62
N LEU A 558 -28.91 -21.56 46.66
CA LEU A 558 -28.60 -21.76 48.07
C LEU A 558 -29.91 -21.77 48.86
N GLN A 559 -29.92 -22.46 50.00
CA GLN A 559 -31.10 -22.60 50.84
C GLN A 559 -30.76 -22.17 52.27
N GLU A 560 -31.67 -21.43 52.90
CA GLU A 560 -31.53 -20.97 54.28
C GLU A 560 -31.23 -22.13 55.24
N LYS A 561 -30.40 -21.89 56.26
CA LYS A 561 -30.02 -22.86 57.31
C LYS A 561 -29.33 -24.12 56.79
N LYS A 562 -28.85 -24.14 55.53
CA LYS A 562 -27.98 -25.18 54.99
C LYS A 562 -26.53 -24.70 54.97
N PRO A 563 -25.54 -25.62 55.01
CA PRO A 563 -24.12 -25.25 54.90
C PRO A 563 -23.85 -24.42 53.65
N LEU A 564 -23.24 -23.26 53.83
CA LEU A 564 -22.88 -22.31 52.78
C LEU A 564 -21.66 -22.83 52.02
N LYS A 565 -21.90 -23.65 50.99
CA LYS A 565 -20.84 -24.34 50.23
C LYS A 565 -20.08 -23.44 49.25
N MET A 566 -20.66 -22.30 48.89
CA MET A 566 -20.10 -21.36 47.92
C MET A 566 -20.69 -19.96 48.12
N MET A 567 -19.92 -18.95 47.73
CA MET A 567 -20.43 -17.63 47.41
C MET A 567 -20.52 -17.48 45.89
N PHE A 568 -21.34 -16.56 45.38
CA PHE A 568 -21.43 -16.37 43.93
C PHE A 568 -21.72 -14.93 43.50
N PHE A 569 -21.41 -14.64 42.24
CA PHE A 569 -21.74 -13.41 41.53
C PHE A 569 -22.70 -13.71 40.37
N VAL A 570 -23.74 -12.89 40.19
CA VAL A 570 -24.71 -13.07 39.09
C VAL A 570 -24.11 -12.54 37.78
N ILE A 571 -23.95 -13.40 36.77
CA ILE A 571 -23.48 -13.00 35.42
C ILE A 571 -24.66 -12.71 34.51
N ARG A 572 -25.76 -13.45 34.70
CA ARG A 572 -26.93 -13.39 33.83
C ARG A 572 -28.17 -13.86 34.58
N GLY A 573 -29.30 -13.28 34.24
CA GLY A 573 -30.59 -13.60 34.85
C GLY A 573 -30.80 -12.83 36.15
N VAL A 574 -31.85 -13.19 36.88
CA VAL A 574 -32.24 -12.54 38.15
C VAL A 574 -32.34 -13.62 39.22
N VAL A 575 -31.73 -13.36 40.37
CA VAL A 575 -31.82 -14.22 41.56
C VAL A 575 -32.72 -13.54 42.59
N LEU A 576 -33.66 -14.27 43.19
CA LEU A 576 -34.52 -13.77 44.26
C LEU A 576 -33.99 -14.26 45.60
N ILE A 577 -33.85 -13.36 46.56
CA ILE A 577 -33.61 -13.70 47.96
C ILE A 577 -34.99 -13.70 48.64
N GLU A 578 -35.34 -14.79 49.34
CA GLU A 578 -36.66 -14.98 49.99
C GLU A 578 -37.04 -13.87 50.99
N SER A 579 -36.09 -13.07 51.44
CA SER A 579 -36.23 -11.94 52.38
C SER A 579 -36.16 -10.56 51.70
N ASP A 580 -37.00 -10.30 50.69
CA ASP A 580 -37.31 -8.96 50.11
C ASP A 580 -36.41 -8.34 49.01
N SER A 581 -35.44 -9.03 48.39
CA SER A 581 -34.66 -8.41 47.28
C SER A 581 -34.40 -9.29 46.06
N ALA A 582 -34.57 -8.69 44.87
CA ALA A 582 -34.12 -9.24 43.60
C ALA A 582 -32.68 -8.80 43.34
N MET A 583 -31.79 -9.76 43.15
CA MET A 583 -30.40 -9.53 42.76
C MET A 583 -30.29 -9.41 41.24
N GLU A 584 -29.70 -8.30 40.82
CA GLU A 584 -29.39 -8.03 39.43
C GLU A 584 -27.98 -8.53 39.05
N ILE A 585 -27.63 -8.36 37.78
CA ILE A 585 -26.33 -8.77 37.26
C ILE A 585 -25.21 -7.98 37.94
N GLY A 586 -24.16 -8.68 38.35
CA GLY A 586 -23.02 -8.12 39.07
C GLY A 586 -23.23 -7.99 40.58
N SER A 587 -24.40 -8.33 41.12
CA SER A 587 -24.61 -8.52 42.57
C SER A 587 -23.99 -9.84 43.03
N PHE A 588 -23.66 -9.94 44.32
CA PHE A 588 -23.06 -11.14 44.93
C PHE A 588 -23.84 -11.59 46.17
N TYR A 589 -23.69 -12.87 46.54
CA TYR A 589 -24.33 -13.46 47.71
C TYR A 589 -23.44 -14.54 48.34
N GLY A 590 -23.46 -14.64 49.66
CA GLY A 590 -22.74 -15.64 50.43
C GLY A 590 -21.37 -15.15 50.92
N GLU A 591 -21.18 -13.85 51.04
CA GLU A 591 -19.94 -13.22 51.52
C GLU A 591 -19.55 -13.64 52.95
N GLU A 592 -20.49 -14.17 53.76
CA GLU A 592 -20.23 -14.75 55.07
C GLU A 592 -19.20 -15.87 55.00
N LEU A 593 -19.13 -16.57 53.88
CA LEU A 593 -18.12 -17.59 53.63
C LEU A 593 -16.70 -17.00 53.68
N VAL A 594 -16.51 -15.78 53.19
CA VAL A 594 -15.21 -15.09 53.21
C VAL A 594 -14.85 -14.65 54.63
N HIS A 595 -15.80 -14.09 55.37
CA HIS A 595 -15.61 -13.75 56.78
C HIS A 595 -15.27 -14.99 57.61
N TRP A 596 -15.97 -16.09 57.37
CA TRP A 596 -15.70 -17.36 58.03
C TRP A 596 -14.27 -17.86 57.76
N VAL A 597 -13.83 -17.96 56.51
CA VAL A 597 -12.46 -18.46 56.22
C VAL A 597 -11.39 -17.52 56.80
N THR A 598 -11.58 -16.20 56.72
CA THR A 598 -10.59 -15.23 57.22
C THR A 598 -10.45 -15.20 58.75
N THR A 599 -11.44 -15.70 59.49
CA THR A 599 -11.38 -15.77 60.96
C THR A 599 -10.40 -16.83 61.47
N TRP A 600 -10.22 -17.91 60.72
CA TRP A 600 -9.43 -19.08 61.13
C TRP A 600 -8.03 -19.11 60.51
N VAL A 601 -7.53 -17.98 60.01
CA VAL A 601 -6.21 -17.86 59.37
C VAL A 601 -5.09 -18.40 60.27
N HIS A 602 -5.20 -18.18 61.58
CA HIS A 602 -4.23 -18.56 62.60
C HIS A 602 -4.54 -19.91 63.31
N LYS A 603 -5.60 -20.61 62.92
CA LYS A 603 -6.07 -21.87 63.56
C LYS A 603 -6.41 -22.93 62.49
N SER A 604 -6.77 -24.14 62.92
CA SER A 604 -7.36 -25.13 62.01
C SER A 604 -8.76 -24.71 61.60
N PHE A 605 -9.08 -24.76 60.30
CA PHE A 605 -10.44 -24.46 59.83
C PHE A 605 -11.47 -25.41 60.46
N PRO A 606 -12.64 -24.91 60.89
CA PRO A 606 -13.69 -25.76 61.43
C PRO A 606 -14.19 -26.78 60.40
N ALA A 607 -14.55 -27.98 60.87
CA ALA A 607 -15.12 -29.02 60.01
C ALA A 607 -16.52 -28.64 59.47
N LYS A 608 -17.25 -27.77 60.17
CA LYS A 608 -18.59 -27.30 59.79
C LYS A 608 -18.52 -25.93 59.12
N LEU A 609 -19.14 -25.79 57.96
CA LEU A 609 -19.33 -24.51 57.25
C LEU A 609 -20.40 -23.66 57.93
N PRO A 610 -20.35 -22.32 57.80
CA PRO A 610 -21.42 -21.44 58.26
C PRO A 610 -22.72 -21.76 57.52
N LEU A 611 -23.86 -21.47 58.14
CA LEU A 611 -25.15 -21.68 57.50
C LEU A 611 -25.52 -20.48 56.61
N SER A 612 -26.22 -20.75 55.50
CA SER A 612 -26.76 -19.71 54.62
C SER A 612 -27.81 -18.89 55.37
N PRO A 613 -27.69 -17.54 55.42
CA PRO A 613 -28.61 -16.68 56.16
C PRO A 613 -29.97 -16.53 55.47
N GLY A 614 -30.07 -16.89 54.19
CA GLY A 614 -31.28 -16.84 53.38
C GLY A 614 -31.27 -17.90 52.28
N SER A 615 -32.41 -18.04 51.59
CA SER A 615 -32.50 -18.82 50.36
C SER A 615 -32.35 -17.92 49.14
N ALA A 616 -31.51 -18.35 48.18
CA ALA A 616 -31.34 -17.69 46.90
C ALA A 616 -31.91 -18.57 45.77
N LEU A 617 -32.88 -18.06 45.02
CA LEU A 617 -33.62 -18.83 44.01
C LEU A 617 -33.58 -18.19 42.62
N CYS A 618 -33.64 -19.00 41.57
CA CYS A 618 -33.77 -18.49 40.21
C CYS A 618 -35.14 -17.82 39.99
N SER A 619 -35.14 -16.58 39.48
CA SER A 619 -36.38 -15.86 39.16
C SER A 619 -37.14 -16.49 37.99
N VAL A 620 -38.47 -16.39 38.01
CA VAL A 620 -39.35 -16.85 36.91
C VAL A 620 -39.31 -15.88 35.72
N ARG A 621 -39.08 -14.59 35.96
CA ARG A 621 -39.14 -13.54 34.91
C ARG A 621 -37.80 -13.26 34.22
N GLY A 622 -36.70 -13.87 34.70
CA GLY A 622 -35.33 -13.52 34.32
C GLY A 622 -34.62 -14.43 33.31
N GLY A 623 -35.27 -15.51 32.85
CA GLY A 623 -34.62 -16.52 31.99
C GLY A 623 -33.59 -17.38 32.76
N PRO A 624 -32.69 -18.10 32.05
CA PRO A 624 -31.67 -18.93 32.69
C PRO A 624 -30.69 -18.06 33.48
N VAL A 625 -30.37 -18.50 34.69
CA VAL A 625 -29.46 -17.81 35.60
C VAL A 625 -28.05 -18.38 35.44
N GLU A 626 -27.08 -17.52 35.15
CA GLU A 626 -25.66 -17.89 35.11
C GLU A 626 -24.92 -17.15 36.23
N ILE A 627 -24.07 -17.86 36.96
CA ILE A 627 -23.30 -17.32 38.08
C ILE A 627 -21.82 -17.70 37.99
N LEU A 628 -20.96 -16.88 38.59
CA LEU A 628 -19.59 -17.25 38.94
C LEU A 628 -19.57 -17.65 40.41
N ALA A 629 -19.30 -18.91 40.71
CA ALA A 629 -19.27 -19.44 42.06
C ALA A 629 -17.82 -19.63 42.56
N LEU A 630 -17.56 -19.21 43.80
CA LEU A 630 -16.35 -19.50 44.55
C LEU A 630 -16.70 -20.49 45.66
N LYS A 631 -16.18 -21.72 45.57
CA LYS A 631 -16.47 -22.77 46.55
C LYS A 631 -15.68 -22.57 47.84
N ALA A 632 -16.24 -23.04 48.94
CA ALA A 632 -15.62 -22.99 50.26
C ALA A 632 -14.23 -23.65 50.28
N ASP A 633 -14.08 -24.82 49.67
CA ASP A 633 -12.80 -25.56 49.69
C ASP A 633 -11.73 -24.89 48.80
N ASP A 634 -12.15 -24.31 47.67
CA ASP A 634 -11.26 -23.52 46.82
C ASP A 634 -10.76 -22.28 47.59
N LEU A 635 -11.65 -21.57 48.28
CA LEU A 635 -11.30 -20.40 49.11
C LEU A 635 -10.41 -20.78 50.30
N LYS A 636 -10.67 -21.90 50.99
CA LYS A 636 -9.78 -22.42 52.05
C LYS A 636 -8.37 -22.68 51.53
N SER A 637 -8.25 -23.25 50.33
CA SER A 637 -6.95 -23.51 49.70
C SER A 637 -6.17 -22.21 49.50
N VAL A 638 -6.82 -21.19 48.94
CA VAL A 638 -6.19 -19.88 48.72
C VAL A 638 -5.80 -19.23 50.05
N VAL A 639 -6.67 -19.22 51.06
CA VAL A 639 -6.33 -18.64 52.37
C VAL A 639 -5.20 -19.40 53.06
N SER A 640 -5.13 -20.73 52.87
CA SER A 640 -4.04 -21.55 53.41
C SER A 640 -2.69 -21.22 52.75
N GLU A 641 -2.69 -21.02 51.44
CA GLU A 641 -1.51 -20.65 50.66
C GLU A 641 -1.01 -19.25 51.02
N PHE A 642 -1.93 -18.30 51.20
CA PHE A 642 -1.61 -16.89 51.42
C PHE A 642 -1.78 -16.43 52.88
N ARG A 643 -1.71 -17.34 53.87
CA ARG A 643 -2.00 -17.04 55.30
C ARG A 643 -1.40 -15.73 55.80
N SER A 644 -0.13 -15.46 55.50
CA SER A 644 0.58 -14.25 55.95
C SER A 644 -0.03 -12.95 55.43
N LYS A 645 -0.68 -12.96 54.26
CA LYS A 645 -1.34 -11.78 53.67
C LYS A 645 -2.74 -11.52 54.26
N PHE A 646 -3.29 -12.47 55.01
CA PHE A 646 -4.58 -12.32 55.71
C PHE A 646 -4.40 -11.91 57.18
N SER A 647 -3.18 -11.98 57.72
CA SER A 647 -2.85 -11.60 59.09
C SER A 647 -2.60 -10.10 59.18
N LYS A 648 -3.59 -9.33 59.66
CA LYS A 648 -3.29 -7.99 60.20
C LYS A 648 -2.62 -8.21 61.56
N GLU A 649 -1.37 -7.77 61.71
CA GLU A 649 -0.73 -7.69 63.03
C GLU A 649 -1.60 -6.84 63.94
N THR A 650 -2.34 -7.47 64.83
CA THR A 650 -2.90 -6.82 66.01
C THR A 650 -2.53 -7.68 67.20
N THR A 651 -1.23 -7.78 67.44
CA THR A 651 -0.71 -8.20 68.74
C THR A 651 -1.14 -7.14 69.76
N LEU A 652 -2.24 -7.40 70.46
CA LEU A 652 -2.43 -6.80 71.78
C LEU A 652 -1.22 -7.22 72.63
N PRO A 653 -0.56 -6.30 73.35
CA PRO A 653 0.61 -6.63 74.14
C PRO A 653 0.24 -7.73 75.13
N THR A 654 0.88 -8.89 75.02
CA THR A 654 0.70 -10.01 75.94
C THR A 654 1.54 -9.83 77.22
N ASP A 655 1.79 -8.58 77.60
CA ASP A 655 2.65 -8.21 78.71
C ASP A 655 2.01 -7.05 79.49
N SER A 656 0.91 -7.36 80.16
CA SER A 656 0.40 -6.57 81.28
C SER A 656 -0.29 -7.52 82.24
N ASP A 657 0.07 -7.46 83.53
CA ASP A 657 -0.53 -8.19 84.66
C ASP A 657 -2.04 -7.90 84.89
N GLN A 658 -2.77 -7.34 83.90
CA GLN A 658 -4.21 -7.10 83.97
C GLN A 658 -5.03 -8.27 83.38
N PRO A 659 -6.16 -8.66 84.01
CA PRO A 659 -7.06 -9.69 83.47
C PRO A 659 -7.54 -9.31 82.06
N ARG A 660 -7.57 -10.26 81.13
CA ARG A 660 -7.97 -10.06 79.72
C ARG A 660 -9.38 -9.46 79.59
N GLU A 661 -10.26 -9.79 80.54
CA GLU A 661 -11.61 -9.27 80.69
C GLU A 661 -11.64 -7.75 80.95
N LEU A 662 -10.68 -7.24 81.73
CA LEU A 662 -10.58 -5.82 82.08
C LEU A 662 -10.23 -4.97 80.85
N THR A 663 -9.34 -5.48 79.99
CA THR A 663 -8.97 -4.83 78.73
C THR A 663 -10.16 -4.76 77.77
N ILE A 664 -11.00 -5.81 77.73
CA ILE A 664 -12.21 -5.87 76.90
C ILE A 664 -13.25 -4.86 77.38
N LEU A 665 -13.49 -4.75 78.68
CA LEU A 665 -14.44 -3.75 79.22
C LEU A 665 -14.03 -2.31 78.91
N LYS A 666 -12.72 -2.01 78.93
CA LYS A 666 -12.18 -0.68 78.57
C LYS A 666 -12.39 -0.28 77.09
N ASN A 667 -12.91 -1.17 76.24
CA ASN A 667 -13.32 -0.81 74.87
C ASN A 667 -14.65 -0.03 74.83
N VAL A 668 -15.45 -0.06 75.90
CA VAL A 668 -16.67 0.76 76.03
C VAL A 668 -16.27 2.13 76.56
N GLU A 669 -16.62 3.19 75.83
CA GLU A 669 -16.16 4.56 76.15
C GLU A 669 -16.52 5.00 77.58
N ILE A 670 -17.71 4.60 78.05
CA ILE A 670 -18.20 4.91 79.41
C ILE A 670 -17.40 4.15 80.49
N LEU A 671 -16.96 2.93 80.21
CA LEU A 671 -16.23 2.09 81.17
C LEU A 671 -14.74 2.45 81.22
N LYS A 672 -14.20 3.07 80.17
CA LYS A 672 -12.79 3.45 80.05
C LYS A 672 -12.30 4.38 81.15
N THR A 673 -13.16 5.27 81.65
CA THR A 673 -12.85 6.27 82.70
C THR A 673 -13.30 5.85 84.10
N MET A 674 -13.88 4.66 84.27
CA MET A 674 -14.33 4.15 85.57
C MET A 674 -13.18 3.64 86.44
N ASN A 675 -13.38 3.69 87.76
CA ASN A 675 -12.45 3.13 88.73
C ASN A 675 -12.18 1.64 88.45
N GLU A 676 -10.91 1.23 88.43
CA GLU A 676 -10.50 -0.15 88.19
C GLU A 676 -11.10 -1.15 89.19
N GLU A 677 -11.37 -0.75 90.43
CA GLU A 677 -12.03 -1.61 91.43
C GLU A 677 -13.46 -1.95 91.03
N VAL A 678 -14.20 -0.99 90.47
CA VAL A 678 -15.55 -1.20 89.94
C VAL A 678 -15.49 -2.09 88.70
N LEU A 679 -14.54 -1.86 87.80
CA LEU A 679 -14.36 -2.70 86.62
C LEU A 679 -13.96 -4.13 86.97
N LYS A 680 -13.13 -4.34 88.00
CA LYS A 680 -12.80 -5.67 88.53
C LYS A 680 -14.03 -6.39 89.08
N GLU A 681 -14.96 -5.66 89.69
CA GLU A 681 -16.23 -6.22 90.15
C GLU A 681 -17.17 -6.58 88.99
N VAL A 682 -17.25 -5.74 87.96
CA VAL A 682 -17.98 -6.04 86.72
C VAL A 682 -17.39 -7.27 86.02
N CYS A 683 -16.05 -7.41 86.00
CA CYS A 683 -15.38 -8.58 85.40
C CYS A 683 -15.81 -9.91 86.03
N LYS A 684 -16.12 -9.95 87.33
CA LYS A 684 -16.56 -11.18 88.01
C LYS A 684 -17.91 -11.70 87.50
N HIS A 685 -18.70 -10.82 86.89
CA HIS A 685 -20.04 -11.11 86.37
C HIS A 685 -20.04 -11.42 84.87
N LEU A 686 -18.87 -11.38 84.21
CA LEU A 686 -18.78 -11.73 82.80
C LEU A 686 -18.87 -13.24 82.60
N ILE A 687 -19.85 -13.66 81.82
CA ILE A 687 -20.09 -15.07 81.50
C ILE A 687 -19.64 -15.34 80.07
N LYS A 688 -18.73 -16.30 79.90
CA LYS A 688 -18.33 -16.77 78.58
C LYS A 688 -19.40 -17.68 77.99
N LYS A 689 -19.88 -17.36 76.79
CA LYS A 689 -20.86 -18.16 76.05
C LYS A 689 -20.45 -18.28 74.59
N THR A 690 -20.73 -19.45 74.01
CA THR A 690 -20.51 -19.71 72.59
C THR A 690 -21.85 -19.77 71.89
N TYR A 691 -21.97 -19.03 70.79
CA TYR A 691 -23.10 -19.06 69.88
C TYR A 691 -22.68 -19.73 68.57
N LYS A 692 -23.62 -20.46 67.95
CA LYS A 692 -23.35 -21.15 66.70
C LYS A 692 -24.46 -21.00 65.68
N ASP A 693 -24.20 -20.23 64.62
CA ASP A 693 -25.15 -19.99 63.52
C ASP A 693 -26.56 -19.67 64.04
N GLU A 694 -26.62 -18.74 64.99
CA GLU A 694 -27.85 -18.34 65.68
C GLU A 694 -27.81 -16.84 66.06
N TYR A 695 -28.97 -16.28 66.41
CA TYR A 695 -29.06 -14.90 66.87
C TYR A 695 -28.51 -14.78 68.29
N ILE A 696 -27.59 -13.85 68.49
CA ILE A 696 -27.13 -13.40 69.81
C ILE A 696 -28.18 -12.46 70.40
N ILE A 697 -28.61 -11.47 69.60
CA ILE A 697 -29.68 -10.51 69.93
C ILE A 697 -30.49 -10.28 68.64
N MET A 698 -31.82 -10.22 68.76
CA MET A 698 -32.72 -9.90 67.64
C MET A 698 -33.18 -8.45 67.73
N LYS A 699 -33.34 -7.80 66.58
CA LYS A 699 -33.91 -6.45 66.47
C LYS A 699 -35.29 -6.40 67.15
N ASP A 700 -35.59 -5.26 67.78
CA ASP A 700 -36.86 -4.95 68.44
C ASP A 700 -37.19 -5.85 69.65
N LYS A 701 -36.24 -6.70 70.10
CA LYS A 701 -36.35 -7.42 71.37
C LYS A 701 -35.71 -6.62 72.50
N GLN A 702 -36.25 -6.78 73.71
CA GLN A 702 -35.65 -6.22 74.92
C GLN A 702 -34.23 -6.78 75.10
N MET A 703 -33.29 -5.89 75.39
CA MET A 703 -31.90 -6.24 75.61
C MET A 703 -31.70 -6.57 77.09
N GLU A 704 -31.55 -7.84 77.42
CA GLU A 704 -31.27 -8.28 78.80
C GLU A 704 -29.77 -8.45 79.08
N MET A 705 -28.96 -8.37 78.03
CA MET A 705 -27.52 -8.60 78.10
C MET A 705 -26.76 -7.77 77.07
N MET A 706 -25.55 -7.36 77.44
CA MET A 706 -24.52 -6.87 76.54
C MET A 706 -23.56 -8.01 76.22
N PHE A 707 -22.94 -7.98 75.04
CA PHE A 707 -21.91 -8.96 74.69
C PHE A 707 -20.65 -8.31 74.13
N PHE A 708 -19.51 -8.97 74.35
CA PHE A 708 -18.20 -8.62 73.83
C PHE A 708 -17.65 -9.79 73.03
N ILE A 709 -17.22 -9.55 71.79
CA ILE A 709 -16.68 -10.59 70.91
C ILE A 709 -15.26 -10.93 71.38
N VAL A 710 -15.09 -12.16 71.85
CA VAL A 710 -13.78 -12.73 72.23
C VAL A 710 -13.12 -13.38 71.03
N SER A 711 -13.87 -14.14 70.24
CA SER A 711 -13.39 -14.69 68.97
C SER A 711 -14.58 -15.01 68.06
N GLY A 712 -14.39 -14.92 66.74
CA GLY A 712 -15.45 -15.13 65.76
C GLY A 712 -15.90 -13.85 65.07
N VAL A 713 -16.98 -13.95 64.27
CA VAL A 713 -17.56 -12.83 63.51
C VAL A 713 -19.06 -12.78 63.72
N VAL A 714 -19.57 -11.58 63.99
CA VAL A 714 -21.01 -11.32 64.14
C VAL A 714 -21.47 -10.43 63.01
N SER A 715 -22.50 -10.84 62.25
CA SER A 715 -23.16 -9.94 61.31
C SER A 715 -24.22 -9.10 62.03
N VAL A 716 -24.22 -7.81 61.75
CA VAL A 716 -25.16 -6.82 62.27
C VAL A 716 -26.05 -6.37 61.13
N THR A 717 -27.36 -6.52 61.30
CA THR A 717 -28.36 -6.16 60.28
C THR A 717 -29.35 -5.15 60.84
N ASN A 718 -29.51 -4.03 60.14
CA ASN A 718 -30.55 -3.01 60.35
C ASN A 718 -31.38 -2.85 59.04
N GLU A 719 -32.42 -2.01 59.04
CA GLU A 719 -33.34 -1.82 57.89
C GLU A 719 -32.62 -1.45 56.59
N ASN A 720 -31.52 -0.69 56.69
CA ASN A 720 -30.84 -0.11 55.52
C ASN A 720 -29.39 -0.57 55.37
N SER A 721 -28.86 -1.41 56.27
CA SER A 721 -27.44 -1.78 56.23
C SER A 721 -27.14 -3.13 56.89
N LYS A 722 -26.09 -3.78 56.38
CA LYS A 722 -25.51 -5.00 56.94
C LYS A 722 -23.99 -4.79 57.04
N HIS A 723 -23.44 -5.00 58.22
CA HIS A 723 -22.00 -4.90 58.49
C HIS A 723 -21.55 -6.03 59.41
N TYR A 724 -20.24 -6.16 59.65
CA TYR A 724 -19.66 -7.29 60.40
C TYR A 724 -18.77 -6.78 61.53
N LEU A 725 -18.88 -7.39 62.71
CA LEU A 725 -18.03 -7.15 63.87
C LEU A 725 -17.09 -8.34 64.10
N ARG A 726 -15.83 -8.06 64.43
CA ARG A 726 -14.77 -9.09 64.61
C ARG A 726 -13.99 -8.88 65.91
N GLU A 727 -13.22 -9.90 66.30
CA GLU A 727 -12.20 -9.77 67.35
C GLU A 727 -11.20 -8.66 67.01
N GLY A 728 -11.03 -7.68 67.90
CA GLY A 728 -10.04 -6.59 67.77
C GLY A 728 -10.46 -5.36 66.95
N GLU A 729 -11.58 -5.41 66.20
CA GLU A 729 -12.14 -4.24 65.50
C GLU A 729 -12.99 -3.40 66.46
N ARG A 730 -12.89 -2.06 66.42
CA ARG A 730 -13.75 -1.19 67.27
C ARG A 730 -14.97 -0.70 66.49
N PRO A 731 -16.20 -0.85 67.00
CA PRO A 731 -16.58 -1.53 68.26
C PRO A 731 -16.63 -3.07 68.12
N ASN A 732 -16.13 -3.83 69.12
CA ASN A 732 -16.23 -5.31 69.15
C ASN A 732 -17.30 -5.81 70.11
N HIS A 733 -18.26 -4.96 70.47
CA HIS A 733 -19.25 -5.20 71.51
C HIS A 733 -20.61 -4.58 71.13
N SER A 734 -21.66 -4.98 71.83
CA SER A 734 -23.01 -4.43 71.68
C SER A 734 -23.76 -4.43 73.01
N GLY A 735 -24.68 -3.48 73.18
CA GLY A 735 -25.43 -3.25 74.41
C GLY A 735 -24.91 -2.10 75.29
N ASP A 736 -24.31 -1.08 74.68
CA ASP A 736 -23.88 0.15 75.36
C ASP A 736 -25.05 0.87 76.05
N GLU A 737 -26.26 0.67 75.56
CA GLU A 737 -27.52 1.15 76.13
C GLU A 737 -27.74 0.62 77.56
N LEU A 738 -27.27 -0.59 77.87
CA LEU A 738 -27.36 -1.18 79.21
C LEU A 738 -26.38 -0.53 80.18
N ILE A 739 -25.18 -0.18 79.74
CA ILE A 739 -24.21 0.57 80.55
C ILE A 739 -24.75 1.97 80.86
N GLN A 740 -25.33 2.66 79.87
CA GLN A 740 -25.95 3.97 80.06
C GLN A 740 -27.12 3.91 81.05
N ARG A 741 -27.97 2.90 80.93
CA ARG A 741 -29.09 2.65 81.86
C ARG A 741 -28.59 2.39 83.27
N TRP A 742 -27.59 1.54 83.45
CA TRP A 742 -27.01 1.23 84.76
C TRP A 742 -26.47 2.49 85.45
N VAL A 743 -25.64 3.30 84.76
CA VAL A 743 -25.09 4.55 85.30
C VAL A 743 -26.19 5.55 85.67
N ARG A 744 -27.26 5.63 84.87
CA ARG A 744 -28.41 6.51 85.14
C ARG A 744 -29.25 6.04 86.33
N SER A 745 -29.45 4.73 86.47
CA SER A 745 -30.22 4.15 87.58
C SER A 745 -29.59 4.46 88.94
N LYS A 746 -28.25 4.47 89.00
CA LYS A 746 -27.48 4.73 90.22
C LYS A 746 -27.35 6.22 90.55
N SER A 747 -27.39 7.10 89.54
CA SER A 747 -27.29 8.56 89.73
C SER A 747 -28.65 9.25 89.97
N ALA A 748 -29.75 8.74 89.40
CA ALA A 748 -31.06 9.40 89.44
C ALA A 748 -32.14 8.65 90.25
N GLY A 749 -31.88 7.42 90.71
CA GLY A 749 -32.83 6.64 91.54
C GLY A 749 -34.11 6.19 90.85
N VAL A 750 -34.21 6.35 89.52
CA VAL A 750 -35.38 5.95 88.72
C VAL A 750 -35.05 4.70 87.91
N SER A 751 -35.87 3.65 88.06
CA SER A 751 -35.80 2.44 87.24
C SER A 751 -36.42 2.70 85.86
N ALA A 752 -35.61 2.66 84.80
CA ALA A 752 -36.08 2.78 83.42
C ALA A 752 -36.48 1.40 82.86
N GLU A 753 -37.30 1.34 81.80
CA GLU A 753 -37.57 0.10 81.04
C GLU A 753 -36.34 -0.39 80.27
N LEU A 754 -36.28 -1.69 79.95
CA LEU A 754 -35.14 -2.28 79.22
C LEU A 754 -35.11 -1.73 77.79
N PRO A 755 -33.94 -1.30 77.27
CA PRO A 755 -33.83 -0.84 75.90
C PRO A 755 -34.14 -1.98 74.92
N THR A 756 -34.68 -1.65 73.76
CA THR A 756 -34.85 -2.60 72.65
C THR A 756 -33.67 -2.52 71.69
N SER A 757 -33.31 -3.65 71.09
CA SER A 757 -32.15 -3.69 70.20
C SER A 757 -32.45 -3.06 68.84
N PRO A 758 -31.66 -2.06 68.38
CA PRO A 758 -31.88 -1.41 67.08
C PRO A 758 -31.43 -2.27 65.90
N SER A 759 -30.79 -3.42 66.13
CA SER A 759 -30.22 -4.27 65.08
C SER A 759 -30.27 -5.74 65.48
N SER A 760 -30.24 -6.64 64.49
CA SER A 760 -30.08 -8.08 64.74
C SER A 760 -28.61 -8.46 64.66
N PHE A 761 -28.14 -9.22 65.64
CA PHE A 761 -26.77 -9.70 65.76
C PHE A 761 -26.76 -11.22 65.60
N TRP A 762 -26.17 -11.69 64.51
CA TRP A 762 -26.12 -13.11 64.13
C TRP A 762 -24.69 -13.64 64.15
N ALA A 763 -24.49 -14.77 64.85
CA ALA A 763 -23.20 -15.43 64.96
C ALA A 763 -22.88 -16.21 63.66
N ILE A 764 -21.76 -15.93 62.99
CA ILE A 764 -21.34 -16.64 61.78
C ILE A 764 -20.40 -17.79 62.16
N GLY A 765 -20.88 -19.03 62.05
CA GLY A 765 -20.16 -20.18 62.57
C GLY A 765 -20.08 -20.15 64.10
N GLU A 766 -18.95 -20.55 64.67
CA GLU A 766 -18.73 -20.53 66.12
C GLU A 766 -18.18 -19.17 66.56
N VAL A 767 -18.94 -18.46 67.40
CA VAL A 767 -18.56 -17.17 67.97
C VAL A 767 -18.55 -17.29 69.49
N GLU A 768 -17.43 -16.91 70.08
CA GLU A 768 -17.27 -16.84 71.52
C GLU A 768 -17.41 -15.39 71.98
N VAL A 769 -18.32 -15.17 72.94
CA VAL A 769 -18.57 -13.86 73.51
C VAL A 769 -18.51 -13.89 75.04
N LEU A 770 -18.10 -12.79 75.64
CA LEU A 770 -18.37 -12.51 77.05
C LEU A 770 -19.69 -11.78 77.15
N ILE A 771 -20.55 -12.21 78.06
CA ILE A 771 -21.88 -11.66 78.28
C ILE A 771 -21.92 -11.00 79.64
N LEU A 772 -22.51 -9.81 79.69
CA LEU A 772 -22.84 -9.10 80.92
C LEU A 772 -24.35 -8.89 80.96
N LYS A 773 -25.05 -9.50 81.91
CA LYS A 773 -26.51 -9.32 82.04
C LYS A 773 -26.83 -8.01 82.77
N ASP A 774 -27.96 -7.40 82.44
CA ASP A 774 -28.46 -6.19 83.12
C ASP A 774 -28.64 -6.43 84.64
N GLU A 775 -29.16 -7.60 85.02
CA GLU A 775 -29.38 -7.99 86.42
C GLU A 775 -28.07 -8.05 87.23
N ASP A 776 -27.05 -8.68 86.65
CA ASP A 776 -25.73 -8.82 87.26
C ASP A 776 -25.05 -7.45 87.37
N LEU A 777 -25.17 -6.62 86.34
CA LEU A 777 -24.65 -5.25 86.33
C LEU A 777 -25.35 -4.36 87.37
N ALA A 778 -26.67 -4.51 87.56
CA ALA A 778 -27.43 -3.75 88.55
C ALA A 778 -26.97 -4.01 90.01
N SER A 779 -26.41 -5.20 90.28
CA SER A 779 -25.90 -5.59 91.60
C SER A 779 -24.59 -4.88 91.97
N VAL A 780 -23.84 -4.36 90.98
CA VAL A 780 -22.57 -3.66 91.19
C VAL A 780 -22.80 -2.24 91.70
N GLN A 781 -22.10 -1.87 92.78
CA GLN A 781 -22.13 -0.52 93.35
C GLN A 781 -21.04 0.36 92.74
N LEU A 782 -21.41 1.55 92.30
CA LEU A 782 -20.45 2.63 91.99
C LEU A 782 -20.02 3.21 93.34
N GLY A 783 -18.83 2.86 93.83
CA GLY A 783 -18.37 3.28 95.15
C GLY A 783 -18.44 4.80 95.37
N ASP A 784 -18.55 5.22 96.63
CA ASP A 784 -18.64 6.63 97.05
C ASP A 784 -17.35 7.40 96.71
N ARG A 785 -17.21 7.83 95.46
CA ARG A 785 -16.34 8.93 94.97
C ARG A 785 -16.52 9.09 93.46
N ILE A 786 -17.62 9.73 93.07
CA ILE A 786 -17.67 10.50 91.83
C ILE A 786 -17.89 11.95 92.26
N GLY A 787 -16.78 12.64 92.54
CA GLY A 787 -16.75 14.03 92.90
C GLY A 787 -15.60 14.70 92.15
N SER A 788 -15.87 15.09 90.90
CA SER A 788 -15.41 16.30 90.19
C SER A 788 -15.69 16.14 88.70
#